data_AF-A0A8T2ZPL3-F1
#
_entry.id   AF-A0A8T2ZPL3-F1
#
_cell.length_a   1.000
_cell.length_b   1.000
_cell.length_c   1.000
_cell.angle_alpha   90.00
_cell.angle_beta   90.00
_cell.angle_gamma   90.00
#
_symmetry.space_group_name_H-M   'P 1'
#
loop_
_entity.id
_entity.type
_entity.pdbx_description
1 polymer ?
#
loop_
_entity_poly.entity_id
_entity_poly.type
_entity_poly.pdbx_seq_one_letter_code
_entity_poly.pdbx_strand_id
1 'polypeptide(L)'
;MTSKRSHTTELGCIASEELTDLGAGKEGWLVENPNLLCALDTHSLALANRSLILITGWDDGPRSKIRPELSPIESEIISALEWLVFDDIKVIAVGTSRGYFMVYSLDGLLIHRQLVYPGRILKLRVRGTKKDMMSSHEGSSEEVSVVIPGVIARFDGVDIRNILQEWFQETNSHFWDEKSKRRDYEELGNGFKRLPHQLWSVDKFGLCADAAITGIMPPPLMEIQSSQRYYRAVTIGEDAVISAYRLSEDRSRSLVGAILSKVMPAAFSTISSVSKMIWRSERTPTKKPEVKPQSFAKASPLTCLKDHPRKGEKLTLSPSGTLAAITDSLGRILLLDTQALVVVRLWKGYRDANCLFMEMLVSMNSAGASSSHHEPSKSDYCLCLAIHAPRKGIIEVWQMRTGPRLLTIQCAKGSKLLQPTYRFGSSLDSPYVPLEVFLLNGDSDPLLVKAAKGEPVSRPPAWMMRQAGRYMAVYRKLAEKYPSFRERSETTDLIVEISLQPWEAFHPDGVIIFSDILTPLPAFGVPFDIEEVRGPVIQSPIRSEEGLKALHPIELEKLQFVGDSLRILRNEVEGRAAVLGFVGAPWTIATYIVEGGTTRTYTNIKSMCHTAPQVLRALLSHLTKAISDYIVFQVESGAHCIQIFDSWGGQLPPDMWDRWSKPYIEEIVSTVRNKCPETPLVLYINGNGGLLERMKGTGVDVIGLDWTVDLADGRKRLGSGISVQGNVDPAYLFSPLPALTDEIQRVVRCAGPRGHILNLGHGVLVGTPEEAVAHFFEVARSLKFTTPQGHVVEEPKL
;
A
#
# COMPACT_ATOMS: atom_id res chain seq x y z
N MET A 1 0.71 -28.17 -13.34
CA MET A 1 1.45 -28.61 -12.14
C MET A 1 1.68 -27.40 -11.26
N THR A 2 0.91 -27.33 -10.18
CA THR A 2 0.80 -26.20 -9.23
C THR A 2 1.96 -26.23 -8.24
N SER A 3 2.83 -25.23 -8.27
CA SER A 3 3.88 -25.08 -7.25
C SER A 3 3.22 -24.90 -5.87
N LYS A 4 3.67 -25.70 -4.88
CA LYS A 4 3.21 -25.61 -3.48
C LYS A 4 3.39 -24.19 -2.95
N ARG A 5 2.30 -23.45 -2.80
CA ARG A 5 2.26 -22.18 -2.07
C ARG A 5 2.39 -22.49 -0.58
N SER A 6 3.42 -21.98 0.07
CA SER A 6 3.60 -22.02 1.53
C SER A 6 3.08 -20.72 2.16
N HIS A 7 2.93 -20.68 3.48
CA HIS A 7 2.61 -19.45 4.23
C HIS A 7 3.69 -18.35 4.11
N THR A 8 4.81 -18.64 3.46
CA THR A 8 5.90 -17.71 3.13
C THR A 8 5.97 -17.37 1.64
N THR A 9 4.96 -17.73 0.84
CA THR A 9 4.96 -17.41 -0.59
C THR A 9 4.98 -15.89 -0.77
N GLU A 10 5.97 -15.38 -1.50
CA GLU A 10 6.11 -13.96 -1.79
C GLU A 10 4.83 -13.42 -2.43
N LEU A 11 4.31 -12.34 -1.84
CA LEU A 11 3.12 -11.63 -2.29
C LEU A 11 3.37 -10.99 -3.65
N GLY A 12 2.47 -11.21 -4.61
CA GLY A 12 2.47 -10.46 -5.87
C GLY A 12 2.29 -8.96 -5.62
N CYS A 13 3.09 -8.12 -6.29
CA CYS A 13 2.94 -6.68 -6.26
C CYS A 13 2.02 -6.22 -7.39
N ILE A 14 0.94 -5.50 -7.08
CA ILE A 14 0.13 -4.80 -8.08
C ILE A 14 0.71 -3.40 -8.24
N ALA A 15 1.45 -3.16 -9.32
CA ALA A 15 1.86 -1.82 -9.73
C ALA A 15 0.98 -1.36 -10.91
N SER A 16 0.21 -0.29 -10.70
CA SER A 16 -0.63 0.30 -11.73
C SER A 16 -0.80 1.80 -11.49
N GLU A 17 -0.48 2.62 -12.49
CA GLU A 17 -0.71 4.07 -12.45
C GLU A 17 -2.19 4.40 -12.25
N GLU A 18 -3.10 3.53 -12.69
CA GLU A 18 -4.54 3.71 -12.52
C GLU A 18 -5.00 3.64 -11.06
N LEU A 19 -4.18 3.11 -10.15
CA LEU A 19 -4.47 3.13 -8.72
C LEU A 19 -4.44 4.55 -8.14
N THR A 20 -3.80 5.51 -8.82
CA THR A 20 -3.83 6.92 -8.43
C THR A 20 -5.25 7.50 -8.44
N ASP A 21 -6.12 7.05 -9.36
CA ASP A 21 -7.56 7.40 -9.40
C ASP A 21 -8.30 6.98 -8.11
N LEU A 22 -7.74 6.00 -7.38
CA LEU A 22 -8.26 5.47 -6.12
C LEU A 22 -7.49 6.01 -4.88
N GLY A 23 -6.48 6.84 -5.09
CA GLY A 23 -5.69 7.50 -4.06
C GLY A 23 -4.27 6.94 -3.87
N ALA A 24 -3.84 5.93 -4.62
CA ALA A 24 -2.50 5.38 -4.48
C ALA A 24 -1.40 6.43 -4.74
N GLY A 25 -0.31 6.34 -3.98
CA GLY A 25 0.75 7.36 -3.89
C GLY A 25 0.64 8.23 -2.63
N LYS A 26 -0.56 8.34 -2.03
CA LYS A 26 -0.76 9.02 -0.75
C LYS A 26 -0.57 8.05 0.41
N GLU A 27 0.11 8.48 1.47
CA GLU A 27 0.25 7.67 2.69
C GLU A 27 -1.13 7.29 3.22
N GLY A 28 -1.32 6.02 3.59
CA GLY A 28 -2.56 5.52 4.18
C GLY A 28 -3.72 5.41 3.19
N TRP A 29 -3.55 5.63 1.88
CA TRP A 29 -4.67 5.68 0.93
C TRP A 29 -5.58 4.43 0.97
N LEU A 30 -5.00 3.27 1.27
CA LEU A 30 -5.71 1.99 1.31
C LEU A 30 -6.59 1.82 2.57
N VAL A 31 -6.22 2.45 3.68
CA VAL A 31 -6.84 2.22 5.01
C VAL A 31 -7.50 3.46 5.61
N GLU A 32 -7.01 4.66 5.29
CA GLU A 32 -7.52 5.93 5.79
C GLU A 32 -8.65 6.50 4.93
N ASN A 33 -8.87 5.94 3.73
CA ASN A 33 -10.00 6.30 2.87
C ASN A 33 -11.25 5.47 3.19
N PRO A 34 -12.26 6.00 3.89
CA PRO A 34 -13.46 5.25 4.27
C PRO A 34 -14.36 4.89 3.08
N ASN A 35 -14.14 5.51 1.91
CA ASN A 35 -14.90 5.22 0.69
C ASN A 35 -14.20 4.18 -0.20
N LEU A 36 -12.99 3.74 0.14
CA LEU A 36 -12.27 2.73 -0.63
C LEU A 36 -12.68 1.32 -0.21
N LEU A 37 -13.39 0.65 -1.11
CA LEU A 37 -13.84 -0.72 -0.98
C LEU A 37 -12.85 -1.65 -1.68
N CYS A 38 -12.69 -2.86 -1.14
CA CYS A 38 -11.83 -3.89 -1.70
C CYS A 38 -12.57 -5.23 -1.68
N ALA A 39 -12.54 -5.95 -2.79
CA ALA A 39 -13.03 -7.32 -2.89
C ALA A 39 -11.96 -8.17 -3.57
N LEU A 40 -11.64 -9.32 -3.01
CA LEU A 40 -10.61 -10.22 -3.51
C LEU A 40 -11.24 -11.50 -4.06
N ASP A 41 -10.80 -11.92 -5.25
CA ASP A 41 -10.94 -13.27 -5.79
C ASP A 41 -9.54 -13.90 -5.86
N THR A 42 -9.47 -15.23 -5.96
CA THR A 42 -8.22 -15.99 -6.02
C THR A 42 -7.21 -15.44 -7.03
N HIS A 43 -7.70 -14.87 -8.15
CA HIS A 43 -6.83 -14.36 -9.21
C HIS A 43 -6.98 -12.86 -9.52
N SER A 44 -7.83 -12.13 -8.79
CA SER A 44 -8.10 -10.73 -9.10
C SER A 44 -8.51 -9.92 -7.89
N LEU A 45 -8.14 -8.64 -7.91
CA LEU A 45 -8.54 -7.64 -6.94
C LEU A 45 -9.49 -6.65 -7.61
N ALA A 46 -10.61 -6.36 -6.96
CA ALA A 46 -11.48 -5.25 -7.30
C ALA A 46 -11.37 -4.17 -6.22
N LEU A 47 -11.11 -2.94 -6.65
CA LEU A 47 -11.07 -1.76 -5.80
C LEU A 47 -12.13 -0.78 -6.27
N ALA A 48 -12.89 -0.19 -5.36
CA ALA A 48 -13.88 0.82 -5.73
C ALA A 48 -13.82 2.03 -4.82
N ASN A 49 -14.01 3.21 -5.40
CA ASN A 49 -14.32 4.43 -4.67
C ASN A 49 -15.80 4.80 -4.90
N ARG A 50 -16.20 6.04 -4.62
CA ARG A 50 -17.60 6.51 -4.69
C ARG A 50 -18.29 6.24 -6.04
N SER A 51 -17.57 6.21 -7.17
CA SER A 51 -18.15 6.11 -8.52
C SER A 51 -17.31 5.33 -9.53
N LEU A 52 -16.12 4.87 -9.15
CA LEU A 52 -15.23 4.09 -10.00
C LEU A 52 -14.97 2.72 -9.37
N ILE A 53 -14.98 1.68 -10.20
CA ILE A 53 -14.49 0.35 -9.87
C ILE A 53 -13.33 0.04 -10.81
N LEU A 54 -12.22 -0.42 -10.24
CA LEU A 54 -11.04 -0.90 -10.94
C LEU A 54 -10.86 -2.38 -10.65
N ILE A 55 -10.75 -3.18 -11.69
CA ILE A 55 -10.48 -4.62 -11.61
C ILE A 55 -9.07 -4.87 -12.15
N THR A 56 -8.25 -5.56 -11.37
CA THR A 56 -6.88 -5.93 -11.74
C THR A 56 -6.63 -7.41 -11.45
N GLY A 57 -5.96 -8.08 -12.37
CA GLY A 57 -5.40 -9.43 -12.13
C GLY A 57 -4.06 -9.37 -11.39
N TRP A 58 -3.61 -10.52 -10.90
CA TRP A 58 -2.24 -10.69 -10.40
C TRP A 58 -1.21 -10.89 -11.52
N ASP A 59 -1.66 -11.35 -12.69
CA ASP A 59 -0.88 -11.46 -13.92
C ASP A 59 -1.09 -10.19 -14.80
N ASP A 60 -0.32 -10.03 -15.88
CA ASP A 60 -0.45 -8.95 -16.90
C ASP A 60 -1.80 -8.97 -17.68
N GLY A 61 -2.83 -9.59 -17.14
CA GLY A 61 -4.17 -9.68 -17.71
C GLY A 61 -4.90 -8.34 -17.81
N PRO A 62 -5.99 -8.29 -18.60
CA PRO A 62 -6.72 -7.06 -18.88
C PRO A 62 -7.24 -6.41 -17.58
N ARG A 63 -6.95 -5.13 -17.45
CA ARG A 63 -7.44 -4.25 -16.38
C ARG A 63 -8.72 -3.57 -16.86
N SER A 64 -9.74 -3.54 -16.02
CA SER A 64 -11.04 -2.96 -16.38
C SER A 64 -11.43 -1.84 -15.45
N LYS A 65 -11.89 -0.72 -16.03
CA LYS A 65 -12.48 0.41 -15.30
C LYS A 65 -13.99 0.45 -15.56
N ILE A 66 -14.78 0.36 -14.51
CA ILE A 66 -16.25 0.43 -14.56
C ILE A 66 -16.68 1.71 -13.86
N ARG A 67 -17.53 2.50 -14.54
CA ARG A 67 -18.20 3.67 -13.95
C ARG A 67 -19.70 3.38 -13.89
N PRO A 68 -20.22 2.93 -12.74
CA PRO A 68 -21.64 2.67 -12.61
C PRO A 68 -22.50 3.91 -12.90
N GLU A 69 -23.67 3.69 -13.50
CA GLU A 69 -24.67 4.74 -13.70
C GLU A 69 -25.37 5.04 -12.36
N LEU A 70 -24.84 6.01 -11.64
CA LEU A 70 -25.33 6.46 -10.34
C LEU A 70 -26.08 7.78 -10.48
N SER A 71 -27.17 7.97 -9.73
CA SER A 71 -27.92 9.22 -9.76
C SER A 71 -27.12 10.39 -9.17
N PRO A 72 -26.71 11.40 -9.98
CA PRO A 72 -26.00 12.56 -9.46
C PRO A 72 -26.91 13.45 -8.60
N ILE A 73 -28.20 13.52 -8.95
CA ILE A 73 -29.21 14.33 -8.24
C ILE A 73 -29.40 13.80 -6.81
N GLU A 74 -29.40 12.48 -6.64
CA GLU A 74 -29.57 11.84 -5.33
C GLU A 74 -28.24 11.63 -4.58
N SER A 75 -27.11 12.11 -5.14
CA SER A 75 -25.76 11.87 -4.62
C SER A 75 -25.50 10.39 -4.33
N GLU A 76 -25.95 9.52 -5.25
CA GLU A 76 -25.78 8.08 -5.13
C GLU A 76 -24.29 7.70 -5.28
N ILE A 77 -23.80 6.84 -4.39
CA ILE A 77 -22.42 6.36 -4.39
C ILE A 77 -22.39 4.85 -4.24
N ILE A 78 -21.29 4.25 -4.70
CA ILE A 78 -20.94 2.87 -4.37
C ILE A 78 -20.71 2.78 -2.86
N SER A 79 -21.33 1.80 -2.20
CA SER A 79 -21.25 1.62 -0.76
C SER A 79 -20.90 0.20 -0.32
N ALA A 80 -21.01 -0.79 -1.21
CA ALA A 80 -20.54 -2.16 -0.99
C ALA A 80 -20.06 -2.78 -2.30
N LEU A 81 -19.09 -3.68 -2.21
CA LEU A 81 -18.45 -4.35 -3.34
C LEU A 81 -18.15 -5.79 -2.94
N GLU A 82 -18.46 -6.75 -3.81
CA GLU A 82 -18.16 -8.17 -3.58
C GLU A 82 -18.06 -8.92 -4.92
N TRP A 83 -17.26 -9.99 -4.95
CA TRP A 83 -17.21 -10.87 -6.11
C TRP A 83 -18.34 -11.91 -6.06
N LEU A 84 -18.94 -12.23 -7.21
CA LEU A 84 -19.80 -13.41 -7.35
C LEU A 84 -19.16 -14.35 -8.37
N VAL A 85 -18.85 -15.57 -7.93
CA VAL A 85 -18.14 -16.57 -8.74
C VAL A 85 -18.97 -17.85 -8.77
N PHE A 86 -19.55 -18.17 -9.93
CA PHE A 86 -20.37 -19.35 -10.17
C PHE A 86 -19.73 -20.20 -11.27
N ASP A 87 -19.16 -21.34 -10.90
CA ASP A 87 -18.47 -22.21 -11.86
C ASP A 87 -17.42 -21.38 -12.66
N ASP A 88 -17.57 -21.24 -13.98
CA ASP A 88 -16.69 -20.44 -14.85
C ASP A 88 -17.11 -18.97 -15.00
N ILE A 89 -18.27 -18.57 -14.44
CA ILE A 89 -18.80 -17.21 -14.55
C ILE A 89 -18.35 -16.39 -13.34
N LYS A 90 -17.71 -15.25 -13.62
CA LYS A 90 -17.21 -14.32 -12.61
C LYS A 90 -17.70 -12.91 -12.90
N VAL A 91 -18.34 -12.29 -11.90
CA VAL A 91 -18.94 -10.95 -12.00
C VAL A 91 -18.71 -10.16 -10.71
N ILE A 92 -18.87 -8.84 -10.81
CA ILE A 92 -18.78 -7.92 -9.67
C ILE A 92 -20.18 -7.51 -9.21
N ALA A 93 -20.47 -7.75 -7.94
CA ALA A 93 -21.67 -7.22 -7.29
C ALA A 93 -21.38 -5.90 -6.58
N VAL A 94 -22.30 -4.95 -6.75
CA VAL A 94 -22.17 -3.58 -6.28
C VAL A 94 -23.43 -3.20 -5.52
N GLY A 95 -23.26 -2.69 -4.30
CA GLY A 95 -24.33 -2.09 -3.51
C GLY A 95 -24.20 -0.57 -3.49
N THR A 96 -25.31 0.16 -3.53
CA THR A 96 -25.31 1.63 -3.51
C THR A 96 -25.83 2.22 -2.20
N SER A 97 -25.53 3.51 -1.97
CA SER A 97 -26.05 4.31 -0.86
C SER A 97 -27.58 4.46 -0.85
N ARG A 98 -28.25 4.04 -1.91
CA ARG A 98 -29.71 4.15 -2.10
C ARG A 98 -30.44 2.82 -2.07
N GLY A 99 -29.72 1.70 -1.93
CA GLY A 99 -30.33 0.38 -1.77
C GLY A 99 -30.37 -0.46 -3.04
N TYR A 100 -29.69 -0.01 -4.09
CA TYR A 100 -29.60 -0.76 -5.34
C TYR A 100 -28.53 -1.83 -5.25
N PHE A 101 -28.91 -3.05 -5.61
CA PHE A 101 -28.02 -4.17 -5.89
C PHE A 101 -27.82 -4.24 -7.41
N MET A 102 -26.56 -4.17 -7.82
CA MET A 102 -26.15 -4.16 -9.22
C MET A 102 -25.12 -5.25 -9.47
N VAL A 103 -25.11 -5.82 -10.66
CA VAL A 103 -24.14 -6.85 -11.07
C VAL A 103 -23.53 -6.46 -12.40
N TYR A 104 -22.20 -6.48 -12.48
CA TYR A 104 -21.42 -6.09 -13.64
C TYR A 104 -20.53 -7.22 -14.15
N SER A 105 -20.41 -7.35 -15.47
CA SER A 105 -19.37 -8.18 -16.08
C SER A 105 -17.97 -7.58 -15.86
N LEU A 106 -16.92 -8.36 -16.13
CA LEU A 106 -15.54 -7.89 -16.03
C LEU A 106 -15.20 -6.82 -17.08
N ASP A 107 -15.94 -6.79 -18.19
CA ASP A 107 -15.79 -5.77 -19.24
C ASP A 107 -16.65 -4.52 -18.98
N GLY A 108 -17.31 -4.45 -17.82
CA GLY A 108 -18.10 -3.29 -17.39
C GLY A 108 -19.53 -3.23 -17.90
N LEU A 109 -20.07 -4.33 -18.44
CA LEU A 109 -21.48 -4.40 -18.84
C LEU A 109 -22.37 -4.58 -17.61
N LEU A 110 -23.44 -3.78 -17.50
CA LEU A 110 -24.44 -3.93 -16.45
C LEU A 110 -25.35 -5.13 -16.76
N ILE A 111 -25.31 -6.15 -15.92
CA ILE A 111 -26.08 -7.40 -16.06
C ILE A 111 -27.42 -7.30 -15.33
N HIS A 112 -27.41 -6.75 -14.12
CA HIS A 112 -28.60 -6.65 -13.28
C HIS A 112 -28.61 -5.37 -12.45
N ARG A 113 -29.79 -4.79 -12.24
CA ARG A 113 -30.01 -3.65 -11.33
C ARG A 113 -31.38 -3.77 -10.67
N GLN A 114 -31.42 -3.75 -9.34
CA GLN A 114 -32.67 -3.83 -8.58
C GLN A 114 -32.59 -3.07 -7.27
N LEU A 115 -33.64 -2.29 -6.95
CA LEU A 115 -33.83 -1.76 -5.61
C LEU A 115 -34.23 -2.88 -4.66
N VAL A 116 -33.39 -3.16 -3.66
CA VAL A 116 -33.65 -4.20 -2.66
C VAL A 116 -34.52 -3.65 -1.54
N TYR A 117 -34.06 -2.58 -0.90
CA TYR A 117 -34.79 -1.83 0.11
C TYR A 117 -34.20 -0.41 0.21
N PRO A 118 -34.99 0.65 0.40
CA PRO A 118 -34.47 2.01 0.49
C PRO A 118 -33.49 2.17 1.66
N GLY A 119 -32.25 2.56 1.36
CA GLY A 119 -31.21 2.81 2.37
C GLY A 119 -29.83 2.37 1.90
N ARG A 120 -28.78 2.82 2.60
CA ARG A 120 -27.40 2.46 2.26
C ARG A 120 -27.18 0.97 2.45
N ILE A 121 -26.74 0.28 1.40
CA ILE A 121 -26.21 -1.08 1.54
C ILE A 121 -24.88 -1.00 2.29
N LEU A 122 -24.82 -1.64 3.46
CA LEU A 122 -23.63 -1.68 4.31
C LEU A 122 -22.65 -2.76 3.85
N LYS A 123 -23.17 -3.94 3.52
CA LYS A 123 -22.37 -5.09 3.06
C LYS A 123 -23.15 -5.97 2.10
N LEU A 124 -22.40 -6.56 1.18
CA LEU A 124 -22.78 -7.75 0.45
C LEU A 124 -22.01 -8.92 1.07
N ARG A 125 -22.68 -10.06 1.26
CA ARG A 125 -22.05 -11.25 1.82
C ARG A 125 -22.41 -12.46 0.98
N VAL A 126 -21.39 -13.23 0.62
CA VAL A 126 -21.54 -14.48 -0.13
C VAL A 126 -21.30 -15.64 0.81
N ARG A 127 -22.16 -16.66 0.75
CA ARG A 127 -22.04 -17.86 1.58
C ARG A 127 -22.48 -19.10 0.82
N GLY A 128 -21.82 -20.23 1.08
CA GLY A 128 -22.31 -21.55 0.72
C GLY A 128 -22.22 -22.51 1.90
N THR A 129 -23.25 -23.34 2.08
CA THR A 129 -23.21 -24.47 3.01
C THR A 129 -22.73 -25.70 2.24
N LYS A 130 -21.44 -26.05 2.35
CA LYS A 130 -20.97 -27.35 1.85
C LYS A 130 -21.66 -28.46 2.66
N LYS A 131 -22.08 -29.53 1.97
CA LYS A 131 -22.49 -30.78 2.61
C LYS A 131 -21.34 -31.26 3.50
N ASP A 132 -21.50 -31.17 4.82
CA ASP A 132 -20.68 -31.99 5.69
C ASP A 132 -21.05 -33.46 5.42
N MET A 133 -20.06 -34.34 5.31
CA MET A 133 -20.21 -35.76 4.96
C MET A 133 -21.16 -36.58 5.86
N MET A 134 -21.77 -35.98 6.89
CA MET A 134 -22.58 -36.66 7.90
C MET A 134 -24.09 -36.40 7.82
N SER A 135 -24.58 -35.46 6.99
CA SER A 135 -26.03 -35.21 6.85
C SER A 135 -26.50 -35.35 5.39
N SER A 136 -26.90 -36.57 5.02
CA SER A 136 -27.35 -36.94 3.67
C SER A 136 -28.70 -36.36 3.23
N HIS A 137 -29.32 -35.44 3.99
CA HIS A 137 -30.71 -35.01 3.76
C HIS A 137 -30.96 -33.51 3.60
N GLU A 138 -29.94 -32.65 3.62
CA GLU A 138 -30.14 -31.20 3.43
C GLU A 138 -29.40 -30.69 2.19
N GLY A 139 -30.13 -30.08 1.26
CA GLY A 139 -29.56 -29.47 0.05
C GLY A 139 -28.62 -28.31 0.40
N SER A 140 -27.50 -28.19 -0.30
CA SER A 140 -26.62 -27.03 -0.19
C SER A 140 -27.39 -25.76 -0.55
N SER A 141 -27.39 -24.76 0.34
CA SER A 141 -28.03 -23.47 0.11
C SER A 141 -26.95 -22.41 -0.03
N GLU A 142 -26.59 -22.12 -1.27
CA GLU A 142 -25.79 -20.99 -1.65
C GLU A 142 -26.64 -19.71 -1.56
N GLU A 143 -26.08 -18.62 -1.04
CA GLU A 143 -26.84 -17.39 -0.84
C GLU A 143 -25.99 -16.13 -0.95
N VAL A 144 -26.63 -15.05 -1.37
CA VAL A 144 -26.10 -13.68 -1.29
C VAL A 144 -26.97 -12.89 -0.33
N SER A 145 -26.38 -12.35 0.73
CA SER A 145 -27.06 -11.49 1.69
C SER A 145 -26.71 -10.03 1.45
N VAL A 146 -27.73 -9.17 1.46
CA VAL A 146 -27.59 -7.71 1.40
C VAL A 146 -27.96 -7.14 2.77
N VAL A 147 -27.01 -6.48 3.40
CA VAL A 147 -27.16 -5.90 4.75
C VAL A 147 -27.43 -4.41 4.62
N ILE A 148 -28.54 -3.96 5.19
CA ILE A 148 -28.99 -2.56 5.23
C ILE A 148 -29.30 -2.25 6.71
N PRO A 149 -29.18 -1.00 7.20
CA PRO A 149 -29.49 -0.70 8.60
C PRO A 149 -30.88 -1.22 9.00
N GLY A 150 -30.90 -2.16 9.95
CA GLY A 150 -32.13 -2.81 10.45
C GLY A 150 -32.75 -3.87 9.53
N VAL A 151 -32.18 -4.15 8.35
CA VAL A 151 -32.76 -5.05 7.35
C VAL A 151 -31.73 -6.03 6.81
N ILE A 152 -32.13 -7.29 6.68
CA ILE A 152 -31.38 -8.31 5.95
C ILE A 152 -32.22 -8.78 4.78
N ALA A 153 -31.65 -8.68 3.58
CA ALA A 153 -32.17 -9.32 2.38
C ALA A 153 -31.35 -10.57 2.04
N ARG A 154 -32.01 -11.65 1.64
CA ARG A 154 -31.37 -12.88 1.12
C ARG A 154 -31.83 -13.14 -0.29
N PHE A 155 -30.87 -13.38 -1.18
CA PHE A 155 -31.07 -13.92 -2.51
C PHE A 155 -30.59 -15.38 -2.52
N ASP A 156 -31.37 -16.25 -3.16
CA ASP A 156 -30.94 -17.62 -3.37
C ASP A 156 -29.86 -17.68 -4.45
N GLY A 157 -28.78 -18.41 -4.20
CA GLY A 157 -27.68 -18.55 -5.16
C GLY A 157 -28.12 -19.18 -6.48
N VAL A 158 -29.14 -20.05 -6.46
CA VAL A 158 -29.70 -20.65 -7.67
C VAL A 158 -30.33 -19.60 -8.58
N ASP A 159 -31.09 -18.65 -8.01
CA ASP A 159 -31.75 -17.60 -8.78
C ASP A 159 -30.74 -16.66 -9.44
N ILE A 160 -29.66 -16.31 -8.72
CA ILE A 160 -28.57 -15.50 -9.26
C ILE A 160 -27.84 -16.25 -10.38
N ARG A 161 -27.50 -17.53 -10.14
CA ARG A 161 -26.83 -18.38 -11.14
C ARG A 161 -27.63 -18.44 -12.44
N ASN A 162 -28.94 -18.63 -12.36
CA ASN A 162 -29.81 -18.70 -13.53
C ASN A 162 -29.76 -17.42 -14.37
N ILE A 163 -29.82 -16.23 -13.74
CA ILE A 163 -29.72 -14.96 -14.48
C ILE A 163 -28.34 -14.80 -15.12
N LEU A 164 -27.28 -15.19 -14.42
CA LEU A 164 -25.92 -15.10 -14.97
C LEU A 164 -25.70 -16.07 -16.13
N GLN A 165 -26.25 -17.28 -16.05
CA GLN A 165 -26.21 -18.27 -17.13
C GLN A 165 -27.03 -17.81 -18.35
N GLU A 166 -28.24 -17.27 -18.14
CA GLU A 166 -29.06 -16.65 -19.19
C GLU A 166 -28.26 -15.55 -19.92
N TRP A 167 -27.68 -14.61 -19.18
CA TRP A 167 -26.85 -13.54 -19.74
C TRP A 167 -25.61 -14.07 -20.50
N PHE A 168 -24.91 -15.05 -19.94
CA PHE A 168 -23.71 -15.62 -20.55
C PHE A 168 -24.03 -16.33 -21.87
N GLN A 169 -25.14 -17.06 -21.93
CA GLN A 169 -25.62 -17.72 -23.15
C GLN A 169 -26.03 -16.71 -24.22
N GLU A 170 -26.78 -15.66 -23.86
CA GLU A 170 -27.18 -14.60 -24.78
C GLU A 170 -25.94 -13.91 -25.39
N THR A 171 -24.97 -13.55 -24.56
CA THR A 171 -23.77 -12.84 -25.00
C THR A 171 -22.91 -13.70 -25.95
N ASN A 172 -22.77 -15.00 -25.68
CA ASN A 172 -22.03 -15.92 -26.55
C ASN A 172 -22.79 -16.30 -27.83
N SER A 173 -24.13 -16.32 -27.80
CA SER A 173 -24.94 -16.58 -29.00
C SER A 173 -24.81 -15.44 -30.03
N HIS A 174 -24.60 -14.21 -29.59
CA HIS A 174 -24.38 -13.04 -30.44
C HIS A 174 -22.97 -12.93 -31.02
N PHE A 175 -22.04 -13.84 -30.68
CA PHE A 175 -20.69 -13.87 -31.23
C PHE A 175 -20.63 -14.39 -32.68
N TRP A 176 -21.63 -15.15 -33.13
CA TRP A 176 -21.70 -15.70 -34.49
C TRP A 176 -22.47 -14.83 -35.50
N ASP A 177 -23.02 -13.68 -35.08
CA ASP A 177 -23.81 -12.80 -35.94
C ASP A 177 -23.15 -11.42 -36.05
N GLU A 178 -22.25 -11.29 -37.01
CA GLU A 178 -21.27 -10.18 -37.14
C GLU A 178 -21.87 -8.82 -37.59
N LYS A 179 -23.17 -8.58 -37.32
CA LYS A 179 -23.84 -7.30 -37.59
C LYS A 179 -24.90 -6.99 -36.53
N SER A 180 -24.47 -6.71 -35.31
CA SER A 180 -25.32 -6.07 -34.30
C SER A 180 -24.56 -4.93 -33.64
N LYS A 181 -24.74 -3.72 -34.19
CA LYS A 181 -24.39 -2.46 -33.52
C LYS A 181 -24.90 -2.49 -32.07
N ARG A 182 -24.12 -1.89 -31.17
CA ARG A 182 -24.52 -1.45 -29.81
C ARG A 182 -26.03 -1.17 -29.81
N ARG A 183 -26.83 -2.03 -29.16
CA ARG A 183 -28.20 -1.64 -28.81
C ARG A 183 -28.07 -0.43 -27.92
N ASP A 184 -28.73 0.66 -28.29
CA ASP A 184 -28.93 1.80 -27.40
C ASP A 184 -29.74 1.29 -26.20
N TYR A 185 -29.05 1.06 -25.08
CA TYR A 185 -29.63 0.59 -23.81
C TYR A 185 -30.44 1.69 -23.09
N GLU A 186 -30.82 2.78 -23.77
CA GLU A 186 -31.64 3.86 -23.20
C GLU A 186 -33.11 3.47 -22.96
N GLU A 187 -33.61 2.38 -23.57
CA GLU A 187 -34.99 1.92 -23.37
C GLU A 187 -35.20 0.95 -22.19
N LEU A 188 -34.14 0.51 -21.48
CA LEU A 188 -34.25 -0.50 -20.41
C LEU A 188 -34.64 0.07 -19.03
N GLY A 189 -35.37 1.18 -18.99
CA GLY A 189 -35.84 1.82 -17.75
C GLY A 189 -36.76 0.95 -16.86
N ASN A 190 -37.13 -0.27 -17.28
CA ASN A 190 -37.97 -1.22 -16.55
C ASN A 190 -37.73 -2.72 -16.90
N GLY A 191 -36.62 -3.09 -17.57
CA GLY A 191 -36.51 -4.39 -18.27
C GLY A 191 -35.74 -5.54 -17.60
N PHE A 192 -35.06 -5.33 -16.46
CA PHE A 192 -34.31 -6.43 -15.82
C PHE A 192 -35.24 -7.43 -15.13
N LYS A 193 -34.99 -8.74 -15.31
CA LYS A 193 -35.70 -9.81 -14.61
C LYS A 193 -35.47 -9.65 -13.10
N ARG A 194 -36.55 -9.40 -12.35
CA ARG A 194 -36.45 -9.16 -10.90
C ARG A 194 -35.99 -10.43 -10.17
N LEU A 195 -34.90 -10.34 -9.43
CA LEU A 195 -34.42 -11.43 -8.59
C LEU A 195 -35.34 -11.63 -7.36
N PRO A 196 -35.85 -12.85 -7.14
CA PRO A 196 -36.53 -13.21 -5.91
C PRO A 196 -35.61 -13.00 -4.71
N HIS A 197 -36.15 -12.45 -3.63
CA HIS A 197 -35.43 -12.30 -2.37
C HIS A 197 -36.39 -12.33 -1.18
N GLN A 198 -35.86 -12.69 -0.01
CA GLN A 198 -36.54 -12.58 1.27
C GLN A 198 -36.04 -11.35 2.03
N LEU A 199 -36.93 -10.68 2.76
CA LEU A 199 -36.64 -9.50 3.57
C LEU A 199 -37.03 -9.73 5.02
N TRP A 200 -36.13 -9.43 5.95
CA TRP A 200 -36.38 -9.49 7.39
C TRP A 200 -36.00 -8.19 8.09
N SER A 201 -36.85 -7.77 9.04
CA SER A 201 -36.55 -6.66 9.96
C SER A 201 -35.80 -7.20 11.17
N VAL A 202 -34.63 -6.66 11.46
CA VAL A 202 -33.74 -7.06 12.57
C VAL A 202 -33.40 -5.89 13.49
N ASP A 203 -34.28 -4.90 13.54
CA ASP A 203 -34.18 -3.61 14.23
C ASP A 203 -34.70 -3.63 15.68
N LYS A 204 -35.24 -4.76 16.16
CA LYS A 204 -35.86 -4.85 17.50
C LYS A 204 -34.97 -4.31 18.63
N PHE A 205 -33.65 -4.49 18.52
CA PHE A 205 -32.69 -4.10 19.54
C PHE A 205 -31.83 -2.89 19.15
N GLY A 206 -32.24 -2.12 18.14
CA GLY A 206 -31.55 -0.91 17.68
C GLY A 206 -31.06 -1.00 16.23
N LEU A 207 -30.40 0.06 15.77
CA LEU A 207 -29.85 0.14 14.42
C LEU A 207 -28.68 -0.84 14.26
N CYS A 208 -28.70 -1.56 13.15
CA CYS A 208 -27.73 -2.59 12.83
C CYS A 208 -26.51 -1.97 12.11
N ALA A 209 -25.32 -2.11 12.70
CA ALA A 209 -24.04 -1.77 12.08
C ALA A 209 -23.55 -2.88 11.13
N ASP A 210 -23.80 -4.15 11.48
CA ASP A 210 -23.42 -5.30 10.67
C ASP A 210 -24.30 -6.53 11.00
N ALA A 211 -24.53 -7.40 10.02
CA ALA A 211 -25.30 -8.62 10.20
C ALA A 211 -24.82 -9.75 9.29
N ALA A 212 -25.09 -10.99 9.69
CA ALA A 212 -24.89 -12.14 8.82
C ALA A 212 -25.85 -13.29 9.14
N ILE A 213 -26.25 -14.01 8.10
CA ILE A 213 -26.90 -15.32 8.23
C ILE A 213 -25.81 -16.36 8.55
N THR A 214 -26.00 -17.06 9.65
CA THR A 214 -25.02 -18.01 10.23
C THR A 214 -25.31 -19.46 9.88
N GLY A 215 -26.55 -19.79 9.49
CA GLY A 215 -26.94 -21.18 9.27
C GLY A 215 -28.45 -21.36 9.10
N ILE A 216 -28.83 -22.58 8.76
CA ILE A 216 -30.21 -23.06 8.85
C ILE A 216 -30.46 -23.55 10.28
N MET A 217 -31.69 -23.40 10.76
CA MET A 217 -32.14 -23.90 12.05
C MET A 217 -33.28 -24.91 11.86
N PRO A 218 -33.41 -25.90 12.77
CA PRO A 218 -34.61 -26.72 12.79
C PRO A 218 -35.84 -25.85 13.10
N PRO A 219 -37.04 -26.27 12.63
CA PRO A 219 -38.28 -25.60 12.95
C PRO A 219 -38.50 -25.57 14.48
N PRO A 220 -39.24 -24.57 15.01
CA PRO A 220 -39.69 -24.59 16.39
C PRO A 220 -40.41 -25.90 16.73
N LEU A 221 -40.32 -26.37 17.98
CA LEU A 221 -40.95 -27.62 18.43
C LEU A 221 -42.46 -27.72 18.13
N MET A 222 -43.16 -26.58 18.05
CA MET A 222 -44.59 -26.54 17.71
C MET A 222 -44.89 -26.45 16.21
N GLU A 223 -43.87 -26.40 15.36
CA GLU A 223 -43.96 -26.23 13.90
C GLU A 223 -43.16 -27.33 13.15
N ILE A 224 -42.88 -28.47 13.79
CA ILE A 224 -42.05 -29.58 13.26
C ILE A 224 -42.55 -30.13 11.90
N GLN A 225 -43.85 -29.98 11.60
CA GLN A 225 -44.46 -30.40 10.32
C GLN A 225 -44.41 -29.31 9.23
N SER A 226 -43.80 -28.15 9.48
CA SER A 226 -43.69 -27.07 8.50
C SER A 226 -42.67 -27.42 7.41
N SER A 227 -43.03 -27.22 6.14
CA SER A 227 -42.10 -27.33 5.01
C SER A 227 -41.21 -26.10 4.82
N GLN A 228 -41.28 -25.11 5.73
CA GLN A 228 -40.56 -23.85 5.64
C GLN A 228 -39.14 -23.95 6.18
N ARG A 229 -38.21 -23.23 5.54
CA ARG A 229 -36.86 -23.09 6.07
C ARG A 229 -36.79 -21.98 7.12
N TYR A 230 -36.02 -22.24 8.17
CA TYR A 230 -35.69 -21.26 9.19
C TYR A 230 -34.20 -20.98 9.15
N TYR A 231 -33.81 -19.71 9.12
CA TYR A 231 -32.43 -19.28 9.14
C TYR A 231 -32.09 -18.63 10.47
N ARG A 232 -30.80 -18.65 10.82
CA ARG A 232 -30.26 -17.94 11.96
C ARG A 232 -29.48 -16.73 11.50
N ALA A 233 -29.76 -15.56 12.04
CA ALA A 233 -28.92 -14.38 11.84
C ALA A 233 -28.32 -13.90 13.16
N VAL A 234 -27.10 -13.36 13.07
CA VAL A 234 -26.47 -12.57 14.14
C VAL A 234 -26.33 -11.14 13.64
N THR A 235 -26.65 -10.18 14.50
CA THR A 235 -26.52 -8.75 14.23
C THR A 235 -25.64 -8.09 15.29
N ILE A 236 -24.97 -7.02 14.88
CA ILE A 236 -24.23 -6.09 15.73
C ILE A 236 -24.93 -4.74 15.63
N GLY A 237 -25.37 -4.21 16.77
CA GLY A 237 -25.94 -2.88 16.86
C GLY A 237 -24.90 -1.78 17.02
N GLU A 238 -25.28 -0.54 16.66
CA GLU A 238 -24.48 0.66 16.94
C GLU A 238 -24.24 0.89 18.44
N ASP A 239 -25.10 0.34 19.31
CA ASP A 239 -24.93 0.33 20.78
C ASP A 239 -24.20 -0.92 21.31
N ALA A 240 -23.43 -1.60 20.44
CA ALA A 240 -22.77 -2.89 20.68
C ALA A 240 -23.69 -4.01 21.18
N VAL A 241 -24.98 -3.93 20.87
CA VAL A 241 -25.90 -5.03 21.15
C VAL A 241 -25.67 -6.13 20.11
N ILE A 242 -25.21 -7.29 20.57
CA ILE A 242 -25.10 -8.48 19.72
C ILE A 242 -26.39 -9.27 19.87
N SER A 243 -27.14 -9.45 18.78
CA SER A 243 -28.44 -10.12 18.83
C SER A 243 -28.48 -11.31 17.89
N ALA A 244 -29.27 -12.31 18.25
CA ALA A 244 -29.56 -13.44 17.38
C ALA A 244 -31.05 -13.49 17.02
N TYR A 245 -31.33 -13.84 15.77
CA TYR A 245 -32.67 -13.92 15.22
C TYR A 245 -32.89 -15.27 14.54
N ARG A 246 -34.12 -15.78 14.66
CA ARG A 246 -34.68 -16.82 13.80
C ARG A 246 -35.50 -16.15 12.70
N LEU A 247 -35.12 -16.42 11.46
CA LEU A 247 -35.73 -15.85 10.26
C LEU A 247 -36.55 -16.92 9.56
N SER A 248 -37.83 -16.68 9.33
CA SER A 248 -38.72 -17.61 8.62
C SER A 248 -39.01 -17.09 7.21
N GLU A 249 -39.25 -17.99 6.26
CA GLU A 249 -39.72 -17.63 4.91
C GLU A 249 -41.20 -17.21 4.89
N ASP A 250 -41.95 -17.41 5.99
CA ASP A 250 -43.36 -17.06 6.10
C ASP A 250 -43.61 -15.54 6.11
N ARG A 251 -44.49 -15.11 5.20
CA ARG A 251 -44.96 -13.72 5.09
C ARG A 251 -46.31 -13.48 5.78
N SER A 252 -47.06 -14.53 6.10
CA SER A 252 -48.45 -14.45 6.57
C SER A 252 -48.61 -13.98 8.03
N ARG A 253 -47.53 -14.02 8.83
CA ARG A 253 -47.54 -13.75 10.29
C ARG A 253 -46.71 -12.55 10.75
N SER A 254 -46.26 -11.68 9.83
CA SER A 254 -45.45 -10.50 10.19
C SER A 254 -46.32 -9.32 10.65
N LEU A 255 -46.41 -9.09 11.96
CA LEU A 255 -47.06 -7.91 12.56
C LEU A 255 -46.43 -6.59 12.07
N VAL A 256 -45.11 -6.59 11.79
CA VAL A 256 -44.37 -5.43 11.27
C VAL A 256 -44.73 -5.15 9.81
N GLY A 257 -44.97 -6.19 9.00
CA GLY A 257 -45.42 -6.05 7.60
C GLY A 257 -46.79 -5.37 7.46
N ALA A 258 -47.68 -5.53 8.44
CA ALA A 258 -48.99 -4.88 8.47
C ALA A 258 -48.95 -3.40 8.91
N ILE A 259 -47.93 -3.01 9.69
CA ILE A 259 -47.76 -1.64 10.22
C ILE A 259 -46.96 -0.79 9.23
N LEU A 260 -45.86 -1.30 8.67
CA LEU A 260 -45.04 -0.56 7.69
C LEU A 260 -45.73 -0.38 6.33
N SER A 261 -46.68 -1.25 5.96
CA SER A 261 -47.55 -0.99 4.80
C SER A 261 -48.49 0.21 4.99
N LYS A 262 -48.60 0.75 6.22
CA LYS A 262 -49.45 1.90 6.58
C LYS A 262 -48.67 3.14 7.04
N VAL A 263 -47.38 3.04 7.32
CA VAL A 263 -46.58 4.16 7.88
C VAL A 263 -45.39 4.45 6.98
N MET A 264 -45.51 5.52 6.19
CA MET A 264 -44.40 6.21 5.53
C MET A 264 -43.50 6.88 6.60
N PRO A 265 -42.16 6.84 6.50
CA PRO A 265 -41.32 7.72 7.30
C PRO A 265 -41.38 9.13 6.71
N ALA A 266 -42.24 9.98 7.26
CA ALA A 266 -42.08 11.42 7.19
C ALA A 266 -40.96 11.82 8.17
N ALA A 267 -39.72 11.84 7.68
CA ALA A 267 -38.60 12.45 8.39
C ALA A 267 -37.74 13.23 7.39
N PHE A 268 -38.30 14.33 6.88
CA PHE A 268 -37.54 15.40 6.26
C PHE A 268 -37.74 16.68 7.10
N SER A 269 -36.65 17.11 7.73
CA SER A 269 -36.28 18.51 7.92
C SER A 269 -37.38 19.47 8.44
N THR A 270 -37.48 19.61 9.76
CA THR A 270 -37.89 20.90 10.34
C THR A 270 -36.67 21.84 10.37
N ILE A 271 -36.92 23.11 9.99
CA ILE A 271 -36.01 24.26 9.92
C ILE A 271 -35.37 24.49 8.54
N SER A 272 -36.13 25.10 7.61
CA SER A 272 -35.81 26.48 7.16
C SER A 272 -36.98 27.15 6.42
N SER A 273 -37.17 28.43 6.74
CA SER A 273 -37.93 29.50 6.06
C SER A 273 -39.44 29.33 5.78
N VAL A 274 -40.22 29.93 6.67
CA VAL A 274 -41.40 30.72 6.29
C VAL A 274 -40.93 31.86 5.38
N SER A 275 -41.27 31.84 4.09
CA SER A 275 -41.43 33.04 3.24
C SER A 275 -41.88 32.69 1.82
N LYS A 276 -42.94 33.37 1.38
CA LYS A 276 -43.46 33.52 0.00
C LYS A 276 -44.35 32.40 -0.56
N MET A 277 -45.60 32.49 -0.11
CA MET A 277 -46.78 32.32 -0.96
C MET A 277 -46.77 33.45 -2.02
N ILE A 278 -46.92 33.12 -3.32
CA ILE A 278 -47.64 33.85 -4.39
C ILE A 278 -47.36 33.15 -5.75
N TRP A 279 -48.43 32.56 -6.32
CA TRP A 279 -48.76 32.34 -7.74
C TRP A 279 -47.68 31.91 -8.77
N ARG A 280 -47.85 30.70 -9.33
CA ARG A 280 -48.27 30.47 -10.74
C ARG A 280 -48.56 28.99 -11.00
N SER A 281 -49.60 28.77 -11.78
CA SER A 281 -50.07 27.48 -12.30
C SER A 281 -49.04 26.87 -13.25
N GLU A 282 -48.58 25.65 -12.99
CA GLU A 282 -47.93 24.83 -14.01
C GLU A 282 -48.18 23.35 -13.76
N ARG A 283 -48.36 22.62 -14.87
CA ARG A 283 -48.82 21.23 -14.95
C ARG A 283 -47.95 20.30 -14.11
N THR A 284 -48.58 19.51 -13.25
CA THR A 284 -47.94 18.41 -12.54
C THR A 284 -47.35 17.41 -13.53
N PRO A 285 -46.03 17.13 -13.50
CA PRO A 285 -45.49 15.99 -14.22
C PRO A 285 -46.01 14.72 -13.55
N THR A 286 -46.42 13.76 -14.37
CA THR A 286 -46.82 12.42 -13.97
C THR A 286 -45.73 11.81 -13.09
N LYS A 287 -45.98 11.72 -11.77
CA LYS A 287 -45.12 10.99 -10.84
C LYS A 287 -44.95 9.56 -11.35
N LYS A 288 -43.71 9.15 -11.65
CA LYS A 288 -43.36 7.73 -11.80
C LYS A 288 -43.91 6.99 -10.57
N PRO A 289 -44.60 5.84 -10.73
CA PRO A 289 -45.15 5.11 -9.59
C PRO A 289 -44.01 4.73 -8.64
N GLU A 290 -44.07 5.19 -7.39
CA GLU A 290 -43.15 4.74 -6.34
C GLU A 290 -43.31 3.22 -6.19
N VAL A 291 -42.21 2.50 -6.37
CA VAL A 291 -42.15 1.04 -6.21
C VAL A 291 -42.46 0.73 -4.74
N LYS A 292 -43.63 0.15 -4.47
CA LYS A 292 -44.02 -0.24 -3.10
C LYS A 292 -43.01 -1.27 -2.55
N PRO A 293 -42.47 -1.10 -1.33
CA PRO A 293 -41.56 -2.05 -0.72
C PRO A 293 -42.23 -3.42 -0.55
N GLN A 294 -41.48 -4.49 -0.76
CA GLN A 294 -41.93 -5.86 -0.48
C GLN A 294 -42.16 -6.04 1.03
N SER A 295 -43.17 -6.83 1.41
CA SER A 295 -43.47 -7.10 2.82
C SER A 295 -42.38 -7.95 3.51
N PHE A 296 -42.11 -7.64 4.77
CA PHE A 296 -41.16 -8.38 5.60
C PHE A 296 -41.71 -9.76 5.98
N ALA A 297 -40.86 -10.78 5.84
CA ALA A 297 -41.08 -12.08 6.44
C ALA A 297 -40.79 -12.05 7.95
N LYS A 298 -41.23 -13.08 8.68
CA LYS A 298 -41.14 -13.10 10.15
C LYS A 298 -39.69 -13.24 10.63
N ALA A 299 -39.23 -12.28 11.43
CA ALA A 299 -37.99 -12.34 12.19
C ALA A 299 -38.29 -12.39 13.69
N SER A 300 -37.88 -13.46 14.36
CA SER A 300 -38.12 -13.67 15.79
C SER A 300 -36.80 -13.57 16.56
N PRO A 301 -36.65 -12.64 17.51
CA PRO A 301 -35.45 -12.55 18.34
C PRO A 301 -35.31 -13.79 19.21
N LEU A 302 -34.08 -14.31 19.32
CA LEU A 302 -33.75 -15.44 20.18
C LEU A 302 -33.14 -14.96 21.49
N THR A 303 -32.12 -14.11 21.43
CA THR A 303 -31.45 -13.51 22.59
C THR A 303 -30.63 -12.30 22.16
N CYS A 304 -30.19 -11.51 23.14
CA CYS A 304 -29.27 -10.38 22.93
C CYS A 304 -28.24 -10.29 24.06
N LEU A 305 -27.01 -9.94 23.71
CA LEU A 305 -25.95 -9.51 24.63
C LEU A 305 -25.83 -7.99 24.51
N LYS A 306 -26.04 -7.27 25.62
CA LYS A 306 -25.90 -5.80 25.68
C LYS A 306 -24.60 -5.43 26.38
N ASP A 307 -23.82 -4.53 25.79
CA ASP A 307 -22.49 -4.15 26.31
C ASP A 307 -22.18 -2.65 26.07
N HIS A 308 -23.05 -1.80 26.59
CA HIS A 308 -22.89 -0.34 26.56
C HIS A 308 -21.65 0.08 27.40
N PRO A 309 -20.86 1.11 27.01
CA PRO A 309 -21.06 2.13 25.96
C PRO A 309 -20.40 1.80 24.62
N ARG A 310 -20.11 0.54 24.34
CA ARG A 310 -19.33 0.19 23.16
C ARG A 310 -20.18 0.28 21.91
N LYS A 311 -19.51 0.44 20.76
CA LYS A 311 -20.14 0.31 19.44
C LYS A 311 -19.49 -0.85 18.71
N GLY A 312 -20.27 -1.79 18.21
CA GLY A 312 -19.70 -2.87 17.41
C GLY A 312 -19.45 -2.38 15.99
N GLU A 313 -18.34 -2.80 15.38
CA GLU A 313 -17.86 -2.26 14.11
C GLU A 313 -17.92 -3.29 12.98
N LYS A 314 -17.41 -4.51 13.22
CA LYS A 314 -17.30 -5.53 12.17
C LYS A 314 -17.65 -6.91 12.70
N LEU A 315 -18.39 -7.66 11.89
CA LEU A 315 -18.69 -9.08 12.06
C LEU A 315 -18.01 -9.90 10.96
N THR A 316 -17.23 -10.90 11.36
CA THR A 316 -16.66 -11.91 10.45
C THR A 316 -17.11 -13.30 10.90
N LEU A 317 -17.57 -14.15 9.99
CA LEU A 317 -17.97 -15.52 10.28
C LEU A 317 -16.88 -16.52 9.92
N SER A 318 -16.77 -17.60 10.69
CA SER A 318 -16.04 -18.79 10.24
C SER A 318 -16.75 -19.44 9.05
N PRO A 319 -16.07 -20.26 8.22
CA PRO A 319 -16.69 -20.93 7.06
C PRO A 319 -17.96 -21.72 7.39
N SER A 320 -17.96 -22.45 8.51
CA SER A 320 -19.13 -23.21 9.00
C SER A 320 -20.27 -22.33 9.55
N GLY A 321 -20.02 -21.03 9.73
CA GLY A 321 -20.92 -20.10 10.42
C GLY A 321 -21.05 -20.34 11.93
N THR A 322 -20.32 -21.30 12.53
CA THR A 322 -20.43 -21.66 13.95
C THR A 322 -19.69 -20.70 14.89
N LEU A 323 -18.73 -19.94 14.38
CA LEU A 323 -18.01 -18.91 15.12
C LEU A 323 -18.16 -17.55 14.43
N ALA A 324 -18.19 -16.49 15.23
CA ALA A 324 -18.16 -15.12 14.74
C ALA A 324 -17.10 -14.32 15.51
N ALA A 325 -16.22 -13.62 14.79
CA ALA A 325 -15.32 -12.62 15.36
C ALA A 325 -15.97 -11.24 15.24
N ILE A 326 -16.03 -10.52 16.36
CA ILE A 326 -16.72 -9.23 16.47
C ILE A 326 -15.75 -8.19 17.04
N THR A 327 -15.51 -7.09 16.31
CA THR A 327 -14.67 -5.98 16.77
C THR A 327 -15.52 -4.82 17.30
N ASP A 328 -15.01 -4.09 18.29
CA ASP A 328 -15.66 -2.90 18.85
C ASP A 328 -14.80 -1.63 18.81
N SER A 329 -15.47 -0.49 18.94
CA SER A 329 -14.91 0.87 18.87
C SER A 329 -13.90 1.22 19.95
N LEU A 330 -13.77 0.38 20.97
CA LEU A 330 -12.84 0.55 22.08
C LEU A 330 -11.79 -0.57 22.10
N GLY A 331 -11.60 -1.26 20.97
CA GLY A 331 -10.49 -2.17 20.71
C GLY A 331 -10.57 -3.53 21.41
N ARG A 332 -11.78 -4.08 21.62
CA ARG A 332 -11.92 -5.51 21.92
C ARG A 332 -12.31 -6.30 20.68
N ILE A 333 -11.95 -7.57 20.72
CA ILE A 333 -12.37 -8.59 19.77
C ILE A 333 -13.06 -9.69 20.57
N LEU A 334 -14.30 -10.05 20.22
CA LEU A 334 -15.06 -11.13 20.81
C LEU A 334 -15.13 -12.28 19.82
N LEU A 335 -14.77 -13.49 20.25
CA LEU A 335 -15.09 -14.72 19.52
C LEU A 335 -16.37 -15.29 20.11
N LEU A 336 -17.44 -15.29 19.34
CA LEU A 336 -18.77 -15.77 19.70
C LEU A 336 -19.00 -17.16 19.09
N ASP A 337 -19.45 -18.12 19.88
CA ASP A 337 -20.09 -19.33 19.36
C ASP A 337 -21.48 -18.96 18.89
N THR A 338 -21.72 -19.00 17.58
CA THR A 338 -22.99 -18.54 17.02
C THR A 338 -24.12 -19.48 17.38
N GLN A 339 -23.85 -20.75 17.69
CA GLN A 339 -24.87 -21.74 18.02
C GLN A 339 -25.36 -21.58 19.46
N ALA A 340 -24.43 -21.54 20.40
CA ALA A 340 -24.70 -21.36 21.83
C ALA A 340 -24.95 -19.90 22.23
N LEU A 341 -24.49 -18.94 21.42
CA LEU A 341 -24.49 -17.49 21.71
C LEU A 341 -23.72 -17.14 22.97
N VAL A 342 -22.57 -17.78 23.12
CA VAL A 342 -21.64 -17.56 24.22
C VAL A 342 -20.34 -17.02 23.67
N VAL A 343 -19.80 -16.00 24.32
CA VAL A 343 -18.44 -15.52 24.02
C VAL A 343 -17.46 -16.56 24.51
N VAL A 344 -16.76 -17.21 23.57
CA VAL A 344 -15.77 -18.26 23.87
C VAL A 344 -14.38 -17.68 24.16
N ARG A 345 -14.09 -16.48 23.66
CA ARG A 345 -12.80 -15.80 23.87
C ARG A 345 -12.90 -14.29 23.66
N LEU A 346 -11.99 -13.55 24.30
CA LEU A 346 -11.91 -12.11 24.22
C LEU A 346 -10.45 -11.64 24.14
N TRP A 347 -10.17 -10.68 23.25
CA TRP A 347 -8.91 -9.93 23.19
C TRP A 347 -9.13 -8.45 23.49
N LYS A 348 -8.12 -7.76 24.05
CA LYS A 348 -8.16 -6.33 24.42
C LYS A 348 -6.96 -5.59 23.83
N GLY A 349 -7.13 -4.29 23.54
CA GLY A 349 -6.06 -3.43 23.03
C GLY A 349 -5.80 -3.56 21.53
N TYR A 350 -6.83 -3.92 20.77
CA TYR A 350 -6.81 -4.10 19.31
C TYR A 350 -7.75 -3.08 18.65
N ARG A 351 -7.48 -1.78 18.87
CA ARG A 351 -8.27 -0.70 18.24
C ARG A 351 -8.06 -0.74 16.72
N ASP A 352 -9.14 -0.53 15.97
CA ASP A 352 -9.20 -0.55 14.50
C ASP A 352 -8.82 -1.90 13.87
N ALA A 353 -8.84 -3.00 14.65
CA ALA A 353 -8.44 -4.30 14.17
C ALA A 353 -9.40 -4.88 13.13
N ASN A 354 -8.85 -5.67 12.21
CA ASN A 354 -9.61 -6.48 11.27
C ASN A 354 -9.32 -7.95 11.53
N CYS A 355 -10.38 -8.76 11.50
CA CYS A 355 -10.30 -10.19 11.81
C CYS A 355 -10.80 -11.00 10.62
N LEU A 356 -10.02 -11.98 10.19
CA LEU A 356 -10.40 -12.96 9.18
C LEU A 356 -10.06 -14.37 9.70
N PHE A 357 -10.95 -15.32 9.44
CA PHE A 357 -10.65 -16.72 9.71
C PHE A 357 -9.70 -17.24 8.63
N MET A 358 -8.79 -18.14 9.00
CA MET A 358 -7.89 -18.81 8.08
C MET A 358 -7.64 -20.25 8.54
N GLU A 359 -7.09 -21.09 7.68
CA GLU A 359 -6.71 -22.45 8.00
C GLU A 359 -5.21 -22.60 7.84
N MET A 360 -4.56 -23.19 8.85
CA MET A 360 -3.12 -23.36 8.88
C MET A 360 -2.78 -24.83 9.04
N LEU A 361 -1.82 -25.31 8.25
CA LEU A 361 -1.37 -26.70 8.32
C LEU A 361 -0.76 -26.97 9.69
N VAL A 362 -1.22 -28.04 10.34
CA VAL A 362 -0.62 -28.52 11.59
C VAL A 362 0.56 -29.41 11.21
N SER A 363 1.76 -29.14 11.72
CA SER A 363 2.96 -29.91 11.37
C SER A 363 2.75 -31.41 11.63
N MET A 364 2.79 -32.25 10.59
CA MET A 364 2.86 -33.70 10.73
C MET A 364 4.25 -34.11 11.26
N ASN A 365 4.46 -34.02 12.58
CA ASN A 365 5.63 -34.59 13.24
C ASN A 365 5.38 -36.02 13.77
N SER A 366 4.53 -36.80 13.10
CA SER A 366 4.21 -38.16 13.58
C SER A 366 3.60 -39.07 12.51
N ALA A 367 4.29 -39.27 11.39
CA ALA A 367 4.11 -40.47 10.57
C ALA A 367 5.48 -40.88 10.02
N GLY A 368 5.94 -42.06 10.43
CA GLY A 368 7.25 -42.60 10.06
C GLY A 368 7.45 -42.64 8.55
N ALA A 369 8.73 -42.53 8.17
CA ALA A 369 9.23 -42.70 6.82
C ALA A 369 8.55 -43.88 6.10
N SER A 370 7.56 -43.59 5.25
CA SER A 370 7.19 -44.45 4.14
C SER A 370 6.63 -43.58 3.01
N SER A 371 7.11 -43.90 1.82
CA SER A 371 6.99 -43.18 0.57
C SER A 371 5.56 -43.17 0.01
N SER A 372 4.96 -41.99 -0.10
CA SER A 372 4.09 -41.56 -1.21
C SER A 372 3.75 -40.07 -1.03
N HIS A 373 3.51 -39.33 -2.11
CA HIS A 373 3.11 -37.92 -2.06
C HIS A 373 1.76 -37.78 -1.33
N HIS A 374 1.77 -37.53 -0.02
CA HIS A 374 0.55 -37.21 0.72
C HIS A 374 0.16 -35.76 0.42
N GLU A 375 -0.94 -35.57 -0.31
CA GLU A 375 -1.58 -34.26 -0.42
C GLU A 375 -2.36 -33.98 0.88
N PRO A 376 -2.15 -32.80 1.51
CA PRO A 376 -2.88 -32.43 2.72
C PRO A 376 -4.38 -32.45 2.50
N SER A 377 -5.09 -33.10 3.41
CA SER A 377 -6.54 -33.15 3.50
C SER A 377 -7.06 -32.14 4.52
N LYS A 378 -8.38 -31.92 4.58
CA LYS A 378 -9.01 -30.99 5.55
C LYS A 378 -8.61 -31.26 7.01
N SER A 379 -8.39 -32.52 7.39
CA SER A 379 -7.99 -32.89 8.75
C SER A 379 -6.59 -32.44 9.15
N ASP A 380 -5.75 -32.08 8.17
CA ASP A 380 -4.37 -31.63 8.41
C ASP A 380 -4.29 -30.14 8.75
N TYR A 381 -5.40 -29.42 8.65
CA TYR A 381 -5.49 -27.98 8.91
C TYR A 381 -6.23 -27.68 10.22
N CYS A 382 -5.77 -26.66 10.92
CA CYS A 382 -6.49 -26.08 12.05
C CYS A 382 -7.07 -24.72 11.70
N LEU A 383 -8.31 -24.48 12.14
CA LEU A 383 -8.94 -23.17 12.02
C LEU A 383 -8.28 -22.17 12.98
N CYS A 384 -7.94 -21.01 12.42
CA CYS A 384 -7.28 -19.90 13.09
C CYS A 384 -8.04 -18.58 12.83
N LEU A 385 -7.73 -17.56 13.64
CA LEU A 385 -8.14 -16.16 13.40
C LEU A 385 -6.88 -15.34 13.21
N ALA A 386 -6.76 -14.72 12.04
CA ALA A 386 -5.81 -13.67 11.78
C ALA A 386 -6.37 -12.35 12.31
N ILE A 387 -5.67 -11.76 13.27
CA ILE A 387 -5.98 -10.45 13.85
C ILE A 387 -4.97 -9.45 13.30
N HIS A 388 -5.38 -8.64 12.34
CA HIS A 388 -4.59 -7.52 11.84
C HIS A 388 -4.79 -6.30 12.75
N ALA A 389 -3.71 -5.85 13.40
CA ALA A 389 -3.67 -4.76 14.36
C ALA A 389 -2.89 -3.56 13.78
N PRO A 390 -3.53 -2.68 12.98
CA PRO A 390 -2.81 -1.69 12.17
C PRO A 390 -2.01 -0.69 13.01
N ARG A 391 -2.52 -0.26 14.17
CA ARG A 391 -1.79 0.65 15.09
C ARG A 391 -0.51 0.05 15.67
N LYS A 392 -0.42 -1.28 15.71
CA LYS A 392 0.75 -2.01 16.22
C LYS A 392 1.69 -2.44 15.09
N GLY A 393 1.31 -2.29 13.82
CA GLY A 393 2.08 -2.78 12.69
C GLY A 393 2.24 -4.31 12.66
N ILE A 394 1.26 -5.07 13.20
CA ILE A 394 1.35 -6.53 13.26
C ILE A 394 0.08 -7.26 12.84
N ILE A 395 0.24 -8.51 12.43
CA ILE A 395 -0.80 -9.54 12.32
C ILE A 395 -0.48 -10.65 13.31
N GLU A 396 -1.45 -11.04 14.12
CA GLU A 396 -1.34 -12.22 14.98
C GLU A 396 -2.26 -13.33 14.50
N VAL A 397 -1.76 -14.56 14.44
CA VAL A 397 -2.55 -15.74 14.12
C VAL A 397 -2.78 -16.54 15.39
N TRP A 398 -4.04 -16.71 15.75
CA TRP A 398 -4.46 -17.44 16.95
C TRP A 398 -5.20 -18.72 16.55
N GLN A 399 -4.90 -19.83 17.22
CA GLN A 399 -5.70 -21.04 17.10
C GLN A 399 -7.08 -20.82 17.76
N MET A 400 -8.14 -21.38 17.15
CA MET A 400 -9.51 -21.18 17.61
C MET A 400 -9.85 -21.73 18.99
N ARG A 401 -10.96 -21.20 19.53
CA ARG A 401 -11.42 -21.41 20.91
C ARG A 401 -10.31 -20.99 21.88
N THR A 402 -9.82 -21.89 22.71
CA THR A 402 -8.83 -21.62 23.76
C THR A 402 -7.38 -21.83 23.33
N GLY A 403 -7.12 -22.06 22.04
CA GLY A 403 -5.77 -22.35 21.54
C GLY A 403 -4.77 -21.19 21.64
N PRO A 404 -3.46 -21.46 21.56
CA PRO A 404 -2.41 -20.45 21.70
C PRO A 404 -2.30 -19.51 20.48
N ARG A 405 -1.52 -18.44 20.62
CA ARG A 405 -1.02 -17.64 19.49
C ARG A 405 0.04 -18.46 18.78
N LEU A 406 -0.11 -18.62 17.47
CA LEU A 406 0.77 -19.45 16.64
C LEU A 406 1.85 -18.61 15.95
N LEU A 407 1.51 -17.40 15.52
CA LEU A 407 2.41 -16.54 14.73
C LEU A 407 2.15 -15.05 15.00
N THR A 408 3.22 -14.25 14.88
CA THR A 408 3.15 -12.79 14.77
C THR A 408 3.96 -12.36 13.56
N ILE A 409 3.35 -11.59 12.66
CA ILE A 409 3.95 -11.09 11.42
C ILE A 409 3.99 -9.56 11.52
N GLN A 410 5.12 -8.94 11.19
CA GLN A 410 5.21 -7.48 11.02
C GLN A 410 4.56 -7.08 9.69
N CYS A 411 3.80 -5.98 9.67
CA CYS A 411 3.20 -5.45 8.46
C CYS A 411 3.44 -3.95 8.34
N ALA A 412 3.63 -3.48 7.11
CA ALA A 412 3.76 -2.06 6.82
C ALA A 412 2.52 -1.28 7.28
N LYS A 413 2.72 -0.02 7.67
CA LYS A 413 1.63 0.95 7.85
C LYS A 413 0.82 1.02 6.54
N GLY A 414 -0.49 1.24 6.64
CA GLY A 414 -1.34 1.28 5.45
C GLY A 414 -1.74 -0.09 4.86
N SER A 415 -1.33 -1.20 5.46
CA SER A 415 -1.70 -2.54 4.98
C SER A 415 -3.17 -2.88 5.28
N LYS A 416 -3.79 -3.68 4.40
CA LYS A 416 -5.17 -4.17 4.55
C LYS A 416 -5.22 -5.69 4.42
N LEU A 417 -5.85 -6.34 5.39
CA LEU A 417 -6.08 -7.79 5.35
C LEU A 417 -7.31 -8.08 4.49
N LEU A 418 -7.18 -8.99 3.52
CA LEU A 418 -8.22 -9.41 2.58
C LEU A 418 -8.34 -10.93 2.57
N GLN A 419 -9.47 -11.44 2.08
CA GLN A 419 -9.72 -12.86 1.90
C GLN A 419 -10.47 -13.06 0.59
N PRO A 420 -10.16 -14.12 -0.18
CA PRO A 420 -10.89 -14.41 -1.40
C PRO A 420 -12.37 -14.66 -1.10
N THR A 421 -13.24 -14.21 -2.00
CA THR A 421 -14.66 -14.49 -1.92
C THR A 421 -14.93 -15.99 -2.01
N TYR A 422 -16.10 -16.40 -1.52
CA TYR A 422 -16.56 -17.77 -1.65
C TYR A 422 -16.99 -18.09 -3.09
N ARG A 423 -16.59 -19.26 -3.61
CA ARG A 423 -16.99 -19.74 -4.94
C ARG A 423 -18.20 -20.68 -4.87
N PHE A 424 -19.22 -20.39 -5.64
CA PHE A 424 -20.39 -21.24 -5.81
C PHE A 424 -20.06 -22.44 -6.72
N GLY A 425 -20.67 -23.60 -6.44
CA GLY A 425 -20.64 -24.77 -7.32
C GLY A 425 -19.35 -25.60 -7.32
N SER A 426 -18.40 -25.39 -6.38
CA SER A 426 -17.15 -26.17 -6.37
C SER A 426 -17.44 -27.68 -6.35
N SER A 427 -17.03 -28.38 -7.41
CA SER A 427 -17.19 -29.84 -7.53
C SER A 427 -16.61 -30.57 -6.30
N LEU A 428 -17.24 -31.68 -5.93
CA LEU A 428 -16.75 -32.60 -4.89
C LEU A 428 -15.35 -33.16 -5.23
N ASP A 429 -14.99 -33.18 -6.51
CA ASP A 429 -13.72 -33.72 -7.02
C ASP A 429 -12.57 -32.70 -7.04
N SER A 430 -12.81 -31.44 -6.62
CA SER A 430 -11.73 -30.44 -6.53
C SER A 430 -10.82 -30.72 -5.32
N PRO A 431 -9.49 -30.55 -5.44
CA PRO A 431 -8.59 -30.64 -4.30
C PRO A 431 -8.99 -29.65 -3.19
N TYR A 432 -8.75 -30.04 -1.94
CA TYR A 432 -9.04 -29.21 -0.78
C TYR A 432 -8.18 -27.94 -0.82
N VAL A 433 -8.84 -26.78 -0.84
CA VAL A 433 -8.17 -25.48 -0.76
C VAL A 433 -8.41 -24.93 0.65
N PRO A 434 -7.36 -24.74 1.46
CA PRO A 434 -7.51 -24.18 2.80
C PRO A 434 -7.97 -22.72 2.74
N LEU A 435 -8.59 -22.26 3.82
CA LEU A 435 -8.98 -20.87 3.94
C LEU A 435 -7.75 -19.95 4.08
N GLU A 436 -7.51 -19.12 3.07
CA GLU A 436 -6.36 -18.21 3.03
C GLU A 436 -6.76 -16.76 3.36
N VAL A 437 -5.77 -16.00 3.83
CA VAL A 437 -5.85 -14.55 4.03
C VAL A 437 -4.65 -13.89 3.36
N PHE A 438 -4.87 -12.72 2.78
CA PHE A 438 -3.88 -11.98 2.01
C PHE A 438 -3.65 -10.62 2.65
N LEU A 439 -2.41 -10.16 2.62
CA LEU A 439 -2.06 -8.81 3.06
C LEU A 439 -1.78 -7.95 1.83
N LEU A 440 -2.65 -6.97 1.59
CA LEU A 440 -2.45 -5.96 0.57
C LEU A 440 -1.75 -4.77 1.21
N ASN A 441 -0.51 -4.49 0.79
CA ASN A 441 0.19 -3.28 1.24
C ASN A 441 -0.09 -2.13 0.26
N GLY A 442 -0.75 -1.07 0.74
CA GLY A 442 -1.01 0.14 -0.04
C GLY A 442 0.17 1.10 -0.05
N ASP A 443 0.96 1.13 1.02
CA ASP A 443 2.06 2.07 1.18
C ASP A 443 3.36 1.31 0.89
N SER A 444 3.77 1.36 -0.37
CA SER A 444 5.03 0.77 -0.78
C SER A 444 6.09 1.86 -0.88
N ASP A 445 7.28 1.57 -0.35
CA ASP A 445 8.45 2.44 -0.52
C ASP A 445 8.62 2.85 -1.99
N PRO A 446 9.06 4.09 -2.27
CA PRO A 446 9.36 4.50 -3.64
C PRO A 446 10.35 3.55 -4.31
N LEU A 447 10.30 3.45 -5.65
CA LEU A 447 11.11 2.51 -6.43
C LEU A 447 12.61 2.56 -6.06
N LEU A 448 13.15 3.77 -5.86
CA LEU A 448 14.54 3.99 -5.48
C LEU A 448 14.87 3.38 -4.11
N VAL A 449 13.99 3.52 -3.12
CA VAL A 449 14.19 2.98 -1.76
C VAL A 449 14.19 1.45 -1.78
N LYS A 450 13.28 0.84 -2.53
CA LYS A 450 13.24 -0.62 -2.75
C LYS A 450 14.55 -1.12 -3.37
N ALA A 451 15.03 -0.45 -4.41
CA ALA A 451 16.30 -0.80 -5.03
C ALA A 451 17.48 -0.59 -4.06
N ALA A 452 17.48 0.47 -3.25
CA ALA A 452 18.51 0.70 -2.24
C ALA A 452 18.58 -0.46 -1.22
N LYS A 453 17.41 -0.93 -0.75
CA LYS A 453 17.25 -2.11 0.13
C LYS A 453 17.57 -3.45 -0.54
N GLY A 454 17.83 -3.45 -1.86
CA GLY A 454 18.08 -4.67 -2.63
C GLY A 454 16.82 -5.50 -2.84
N GLU A 455 15.63 -4.92 -2.79
CA GLU A 455 14.38 -5.59 -3.12
C GLU A 455 14.25 -5.79 -4.64
N PRO A 456 13.45 -6.78 -5.10
CA PRO A 456 13.10 -6.91 -6.51
C PRO A 456 12.33 -5.68 -7.01
N VAL A 457 12.73 -5.16 -8.18
CA VAL A 457 12.08 -4.02 -8.85
C VAL A 457 11.82 -4.35 -10.31
N SER A 458 10.85 -3.67 -10.93
CA SER A 458 10.48 -3.91 -12.34
C SER A 458 11.43 -3.25 -13.35
N ARG A 459 12.16 -2.22 -12.92
CA ARG A 459 13.15 -1.47 -13.72
C ARG A 459 14.18 -0.80 -12.79
N PRO A 460 15.36 -0.38 -13.28
CA PRO A 460 16.27 0.40 -12.46
C PRO A 460 15.65 1.78 -12.15
N PRO A 461 15.55 2.21 -10.88
CA PRO A 461 15.27 3.60 -10.56
C PRO A 461 16.43 4.48 -10.97
N ALA A 462 16.13 5.71 -11.40
CA ALA A 462 17.13 6.66 -11.89
C ALA A 462 17.00 8.05 -11.25
N TRP A 463 18.14 8.65 -10.93
CA TRP A 463 18.30 10.06 -10.56
C TRP A 463 19.70 10.53 -10.94
N MET A 464 19.97 11.84 -10.88
CA MET A 464 21.30 12.38 -11.20
C MET A 464 21.87 13.23 -10.06
N MET A 465 23.14 13.00 -9.70
CA MET A 465 23.86 13.97 -8.87
C MET A 465 23.91 15.33 -9.57
N ARG A 466 23.70 16.43 -8.83
CA ARG A 466 23.55 17.80 -9.38
C ARG A 466 22.42 17.95 -10.41
N GLN A 467 21.35 17.16 -10.28
CA GLN A 467 20.15 17.27 -11.12
C GLN A 467 19.50 18.66 -11.13
N ALA A 468 19.54 19.38 -10.01
CA ALA A 468 19.22 20.79 -9.96
C ALA A 468 20.54 21.58 -10.05
N GLY A 469 20.78 22.25 -11.18
CA GLY A 469 22.06 22.90 -11.39
C GLY A 469 22.19 23.73 -12.66
N ARG A 470 23.39 24.27 -12.85
CA ARG A 470 23.74 25.28 -13.87
C ARG A 470 23.50 24.87 -15.32
N TYR A 471 23.27 23.58 -15.61
CA TYR A 471 22.90 23.13 -16.95
C TYR A 471 21.45 23.53 -17.30
N MET A 472 20.57 23.68 -16.31
CA MET A 472 19.17 24.08 -16.51
C MET A 472 19.03 25.59 -16.69
N ALA A 473 18.30 26.02 -17.71
CA ALA A 473 18.00 27.43 -17.95
C ALA A 473 17.19 28.05 -16.80
N VAL A 474 16.23 27.30 -16.23
CA VAL A 474 15.40 27.74 -15.11
C VAL A 474 16.24 28.00 -13.85
N TYR A 475 17.21 27.13 -13.56
CA TYR A 475 18.15 27.32 -12.45
C TYR A 475 19.00 28.58 -12.66
N ARG A 476 19.54 28.80 -13.87
CA ARG A 476 20.38 29.97 -14.16
C ARG A 476 19.61 31.27 -13.97
N LYS A 477 18.37 31.36 -14.47
CA LYS A 477 17.50 32.53 -14.26
C LYS A 477 17.23 32.81 -12.78
N LEU A 478 17.00 31.76 -11.99
CA LEU A 478 16.81 31.89 -10.54
C LEU A 478 18.11 32.36 -9.86
N ALA A 479 19.26 31.80 -10.26
CA ALA A 479 20.57 32.20 -9.75
C ALA A 479 20.95 33.65 -10.11
N GLU A 480 20.51 34.18 -11.25
CA GLU A 480 20.67 35.60 -11.60
C GLU A 480 19.85 36.51 -10.67
N LYS A 481 18.65 36.07 -10.27
CA LYS A 481 17.77 36.79 -9.34
C LYS A 481 18.27 36.73 -7.89
N TYR A 482 18.81 35.58 -7.49
CA TYR A 482 19.35 35.31 -6.15
C TYR A 482 20.82 34.89 -6.25
N PRO A 483 21.75 35.85 -6.40
CA PRO A 483 23.15 35.56 -6.71
C PRO A 483 23.88 34.82 -5.59
N SER A 484 23.50 35.05 -4.34
CA SER A 484 24.08 34.35 -3.19
C SER A 484 23.73 32.87 -3.24
N PHE A 485 24.75 32.01 -3.23
CA PHE A 485 24.52 30.56 -3.13
C PHE A 485 23.87 30.22 -1.79
N ARG A 486 24.36 30.81 -0.69
CA ARG A 486 23.83 30.57 0.65
C ARG A 486 22.36 30.95 0.77
N GLU A 487 21.97 32.09 0.19
CA GLU A 487 20.55 32.48 0.14
C GLU A 487 19.68 31.41 -0.52
N ARG A 488 20.14 30.86 -1.65
CA ARG A 488 19.43 29.79 -2.36
C ARG A 488 19.43 28.44 -1.63
N SER A 489 20.46 28.14 -0.85
CA SER A 489 20.60 26.86 -0.13
C SER A 489 20.15 26.91 1.34
N GLU A 490 19.76 28.10 1.85
CA GLU A 490 19.33 28.32 3.24
C GLU A 490 17.93 28.98 3.35
N THR A 491 17.28 29.29 2.23
CA THR A 491 15.89 29.77 2.19
C THR A 491 14.95 28.66 1.75
N THR A 492 14.02 28.25 2.61
CA THR A 492 13.09 27.11 2.39
C THR A 492 12.41 27.14 1.02
N ASP A 493 11.79 28.27 0.64
CA ASP A 493 11.06 28.37 -0.63
C ASP A 493 11.98 28.19 -1.84
N LEU A 494 13.21 28.75 -1.80
CA LEU A 494 14.19 28.60 -2.87
C LEU A 494 14.76 27.17 -2.93
N ILE A 495 14.99 26.54 -1.78
CA ILE A 495 15.43 25.14 -1.71
C ILE A 495 14.39 24.25 -2.37
N VAL A 496 13.11 24.42 -2.02
CA VAL A 496 12.00 23.63 -2.56
C VAL A 496 11.87 23.87 -4.07
N GLU A 497 11.81 25.13 -4.50
CA GLU A 497 11.69 25.49 -5.93
C GLU A 497 12.83 24.88 -6.74
N ILE A 498 14.08 25.06 -6.31
CA ILE A 498 15.25 24.52 -7.01
C ILE A 498 15.24 22.99 -7.04
N SER A 499 14.88 22.35 -5.93
CA SER A 499 14.85 20.88 -5.84
C SER A 499 13.79 20.27 -6.76
N LEU A 500 12.66 20.96 -6.95
CA LEU A 500 11.55 20.50 -7.80
C LEU A 500 11.76 20.77 -9.30
N GLN A 501 12.65 21.67 -9.71
CA GLN A 501 12.94 21.93 -11.13
C GLN A 501 13.21 20.64 -11.96
N PRO A 502 14.16 19.75 -11.57
CA PRO A 502 14.37 18.50 -12.30
C PRO A 502 13.22 17.50 -12.11
N TRP A 503 12.47 17.59 -11.00
CA TRP A 503 11.28 16.76 -10.77
C TRP A 503 10.19 17.07 -11.80
N GLU A 504 9.86 18.34 -11.96
CA GLU A 504 8.87 18.83 -12.92
C GLU A 504 9.30 18.57 -14.37
N ALA A 505 10.58 18.78 -14.68
CA ALA A 505 11.10 18.63 -16.04
C ALA A 505 11.23 17.16 -16.47
N PHE A 506 11.72 16.29 -15.58
CA PHE A 506 12.22 14.98 -15.98
C PHE A 506 11.64 13.80 -15.19
N HIS A 507 10.89 14.02 -14.11
CA HIS A 507 10.30 12.97 -13.27
C HIS A 507 11.29 11.84 -12.86
N PRO A 508 12.46 12.15 -12.26
CA PRO A 508 13.38 11.17 -11.71
C PRO A 508 12.74 10.36 -10.57
N ASP A 509 13.25 9.15 -10.32
CA ASP A 509 12.81 8.31 -9.19
C ASP A 509 13.38 8.79 -7.83
N GLY A 510 14.30 9.76 -7.86
CA GLY A 510 14.91 10.40 -6.70
C GLY A 510 14.96 11.92 -6.84
N VAL A 511 14.51 12.63 -5.81
CA VAL A 511 14.59 14.10 -5.69
C VAL A 511 15.51 14.44 -4.53
N ILE A 512 16.75 14.81 -4.83
CA ILE A 512 17.70 15.27 -3.81
C ILE A 512 17.41 16.72 -3.43
N ILE A 513 17.38 17.01 -2.12
CA ILE A 513 17.27 18.38 -1.62
C ILE A 513 18.43 19.25 -2.12
N PHE A 514 18.14 20.47 -2.53
CA PHE A 514 19.16 21.47 -2.85
C PHE A 514 19.75 22.07 -1.57
N SER A 515 20.99 21.70 -1.24
CA SER A 515 21.75 22.30 -0.14
C SER A 515 23.26 22.20 -0.45
N ASP A 516 24.11 22.57 0.51
CA ASP A 516 25.55 22.32 0.49
C ASP A 516 25.97 21.34 1.60
N ILE A 517 27.07 20.61 1.41
CA ILE A 517 27.61 19.73 2.47
C ILE A 517 28.15 20.53 3.67
N LEU A 518 28.47 21.82 3.48
CA LEU A 518 28.99 22.73 4.50
C LEU A 518 27.89 23.50 5.25
N THR A 519 26.63 23.42 4.82
CA THR A 519 25.48 24.03 5.50
C THR A 519 25.46 23.83 7.03
N PRO A 520 25.79 22.65 7.60
CA PRO A 520 25.76 22.47 9.06
C PRO A 520 26.91 23.14 9.82
N LEU A 521 27.98 23.63 9.16
CA LEU A 521 29.17 24.17 9.84
C LEU A 521 28.84 25.27 10.87
N PRO A 522 28.03 26.29 10.56
CA PRO A 522 27.71 27.35 11.52
C PRO A 522 26.87 26.86 12.71
N ALA A 523 26.16 25.75 12.55
CA ALA A 523 25.34 25.16 13.60
C ALA A 523 26.16 24.45 14.70
N PHE A 524 27.47 24.26 14.48
CA PHE A 524 28.40 23.73 15.48
C PHE A 524 29.68 24.59 15.66
N GLY A 525 29.63 25.86 15.22
CA GLY A 525 30.64 26.86 15.58
C GLY A 525 31.70 27.16 14.51
N VAL A 526 31.50 26.74 13.26
CA VAL A 526 32.43 27.05 12.15
C VAL A 526 31.75 27.92 11.09
N PRO A 527 31.97 29.25 11.10
CA PRO A 527 31.48 30.12 10.04
C PRO A 527 32.15 29.82 8.69
N PHE A 528 31.37 29.86 7.62
CA PHE A 528 31.87 29.77 6.25
C PHE A 528 31.08 30.69 5.32
N ASP A 529 31.67 30.99 4.17
CA ASP A 529 31.00 31.67 3.07
C ASP A 529 31.34 30.99 1.74
N ILE A 530 30.60 31.31 0.67
CA ILE A 530 30.86 30.80 -0.69
C ILE A 530 31.12 31.99 -1.59
N GLU A 531 32.39 32.15 -1.98
CA GLU A 531 32.80 33.15 -2.96
C GLU A 531 32.66 32.61 -4.39
N GLU A 532 32.30 33.48 -5.34
CA GLU A 532 31.98 33.11 -6.72
C GLU A 532 33.13 32.40 -7.46
N VAL A 533 34.38 32.85 -7.24
CA VAL A 533 35.57 32.30 -7.92
C VAL A 533 36.28 31.26 -7.07
N ARG A 534 36.42 31.50 -5.76
CA ARG A 534 37.20 30.64 -4.85
C ARG A 534 36.39 29.46 -4.30
N GLY A 535 35.06 29.51 -4.38
CA GLY A 535 34.18 28.54 -3.77
C GLY A 535 34.11 28.74 -2.25
N PRO A 536 33.95 27.66 -1.46
CA PRO A 536 33.80 27.78 -0.02
C PRO A 536 35.07 28.31 0.65
N VAL A 537 34.90 29.27 1.56
CA VAL A 537 35.96 29.92 2.34
C VAL A 537 35.63 29.80 3.82
N ILE A 538 36.56 29.25 4.61
CA ILE A 538 36.48 29.15 6.06
C ILE A 538 37.54 30.09 6.64
N GLN A 539 37.08 31.15 7.31
CA GLN A 539 37.93 32.25 7.76
C GLN A 539 38.93 31.85 8.84
N SER A 540 38.53 30.90 9.70
CA SER A 540 39.33 30.44 10.84
C SER A 540 39.57 28.93 10.77
N PRO A 541 40.55 28.46 9.99
CA PRO A 541 40.84 27.04 9.87
C PRO A 541 41.29 26.43 11.21
N ILE A 542 40.78 25.24 11.54
CA ILE A 542 41.11 24.56 12.80
C ILE A 542 42.34 23.67 12.60
N ARG A 543 43.47 24.04 13.23
CA ARG A 543 44.76 23.32 13.13
C ARG A 543 45.44 23.05 14.48
N SER A 544 44.81 23.42 15.58
CA SER A 544 45.35 23.32 16.94
C SER A 544 44.25 23.01 17.95
N GLU A 545 44.64 22.64 19.18
CA GLU A 545 43.70 22.43 20.29
C GLU A 545 42.88 23.67 20.62
N GLU A 546 43.46 24.87 20.49
CA GLU A 546 42.73 26.12 20.71
C GLU A 546 41.58 26.27 19.73
N GLY A 547 41.80 25.91 18.45
CA GLY A 547 40.76 25.98 17.42
C GLY A 547 39.58 25.05 17.70
N LEU A 548 39.79 23.93 18.39
CA LEU A 548 38.71 23.01 18.77
C LEU A 548 37.74 23.62 19.79
N LYS A 549 38.16 24.62 20.56
CA LYS A 549 37.30 25.27 21.58
C LYS A 549 36.14 26.07 20.97
N ALA A 550 36.21 26.39 19.68
CA ALA A 550 35.11 27.02 18.95
C ALA A 550 33.94 26.04 18.68
N LEU A 551 34.19 24.73 18.73
CA LEU A 551 33.19 23.71 18.41
C LEU A 551 32.22 23.49 19.59
N HIS A 552 30.94 23.36 19.28
CA HIS A 552 29.88 23.03 20.23
C HIS A 552 28.91 22.01 19.63
N PRO A 553 28.09 21.30 20.43
CA PRO A 553 27.07 20.40 19.89
C PRO A 553 26.22 21.09 18.83
N ILE A 554 25.82 20.33 17.80
CA ILE A 554 25.04 20.87 16.68
C ILE A 554 23.68 21.39 17.16
N GLU A 555 23.38 22.65 16.84
CA GLU A 555 22.10 23.31 17.10
C GLU A 555 21.16 23.10 15.92
N LEU A 556 20.36 22.02 15.95
CA LEU A 556 19.48 21.63 14.85
C LEU A 556 18.41 22.68 14.53
N GLU A 557 18.06 23.53 15.50
CA GLU A 557 17.12 24.65 15.32
C GLU A 557 17.61 25.63 14.26
N LYS A 558 18.94 25.80 14.11
CA LYS A 558 19.55 26.63 13.06
C LYS A 558 19.42 26.01 11.67
N LEU A 559 19.04 24.73 11.58
CA LEU A 559 18.89 23.95 10.34
C LEU A 559 17.43 23.63 10.03
N GLN A 560 16.48 24.29 10.71
CA GLN A 560 15.05 24.03 10.56
C GLN A 560 14.55 24.21 9.12
N PHE A 561 15.14 25.13 8.36
CA PHE A 561 14.83 25.34 6.93
C PHE A 561 15.06 24.06 6.09
N VAL A 562 16.04 23.22 6.44
CA VAL A 562 16.26 21.92 5.79
C VAL A 562 15.13 20.95 6.11
N GLY A 563 14.74 20.89 7.39
CA GLY A 563 13.64 20.01 7.82
C GLY A 563 12.30 20.40 7.19
N ASP A 564 12.01 21.70 7.12
CA ASP A 564 10.80 22.20 6.49
C ASP A 564 10.80 21.96 4.98
N SER A 565 11.94 22.14 4.31
CA SER A 565 12.09 21.83 2.89
C SER A 565 11.86 20.35 2.59
N LEU A 566 12.44 19.44 3.38
CA LEU A 566 12.26 18.00 3.20
C LEU A 566 10.78 17.58 3.35
N ARG A 567 10.06 18.18 4.31
CA ARG A 567 8.64 17.91 4.54
C ARG A 567 7.79 18.39 3.36
N ILE A 568 8.07 19.57 2.82
CA ILE A 568 7.38 20.11 1.65
C ILE A 568 7.67 19.22 0.43
N LEU A 569 8.93 18.92 0.15
CA LEU A 569 9.32 18.04 -0.96
C LEU A 569 8.64 16.68 -0.87
N ARG A 570 8.52 16.12 0.33
CA ARG A 570 7.85 14.83 0.56
C ARG A 570 6.40 14.85 0.14
N ASN A 571 5.70 15.97 0.38
CA ASN A 571 4.32 16.17 -0.02
C ASN A 571 4.21 16.38 -1.54
N GLU A 572 5.08 17.21 -2.13
CA GLU A 572 5.03 17.57 -3.56
C GLU A 572 5.30 16.38 -4.49
N VAL A 573 6.15 15.44 -4.09
CA VAL A 573 6.42 14.24 -4.91
C VAL A 573 5.34 13.16 -4.76
N GLU A 574 4.41 13.29 -3.80
CA GLU A 574 3.26 12.38 -3.61
C GLU A 574 3.59 10.88 -3.69
N GLY A 575 4.71 10.47 -3.09
CA GLY A 575 5.18 9.07 -3.11
C GLY A 575 5.65 8.54 -4.49
N ARG A 576 5.64 9.37 -5.53
CA ARG A 576 6.08 9.00 -6.90
C ARG A 576 7.61 8.95 -7.05
N ALA A 577 8.34 9.64 -6.18
CA ALA A 577 9.80 9.62 -6.10
C ALA A 577 10.29 9.60 -4.65
N ALA A 578 11.52 9.11 -4.45
CA ALA A 578 12.20 9.20 -3.16
C ALA A 578 12.81 10.60 -2.97
N VAL A 579 12.39 11.32 -1.94
CA VAL A 579 13.14 12.49 -1.43
C VAL A 579 14.44 12.02 -0.79
N LEU A 580 15.57 12.53 -1.28
CA LEU A 580 16.91 12.18 -0.82
C LEU A 580 17.50 13.32 0.00
N GLY A 581 17.91 13.01 1.23
CA GLY A 581 18.77 13.87 2.02
C GLY A 581 20.24 13.55 1.75
N PHE A 582 21.14 14.41 2.21
CA PHE A 582 22.57 14.15 2.10
C PHE A 582 23.40 14.89 3.15
N VAL A 583 24.62 14.42 3.34
CA VAL A 583 25.63 15.03 4.21
C VAL A 583 27.03 14.83 3.62
N GLY A 584 28.00 15.66 4.02
CA GLY A 584 29.41 15.36 3.82
C GLY A 584 29.94 14.41 4.90
N ALA A 585 30.84 13.50 4.54
CA ALA A 585 31.49 12.62 5.51
C ALA A 585 32.47 13.40 6.42
N PRO A 586 32.73 12.93 7.65
CA PRO A 586 33.61 13.62 8.61
C PRO A 586 34.99 13.99 8.05
N TRP A 587 35.64 13.09 7.30
CA TRP A 587 36.92 13.38 6.64
C TRP A 587 36.83 14.54 5.63
N THR A 588 35.82 14.49 4.76
CA THR A 588 35.58 15.52 3.76
C THR A 588 35.28 16.88 4.39
N ILE A 589 34.46 16.92 5.44
CA ILE A 589 34.15 18.15 6.18
C ILE A 589 35.38 18.69 6.92
N ALA A 590 36.13 17.83 7.61
CA ALA A 590 37.38 18.20 8.26
C ALA A 590 38.40 18.78 7.26
N THR A 591 38.46 18.23 6.05
CA THR A 591 39.33 18.73 4.98
C THR A 591 39.05 20.20 4.67
N TYR A 592 37.77 20.57 4.50
CA TYR A 592 37.42 21.98 4.30
C TYR A 592 37.83 22.84 5.50
N ILE A 593 37.48 22.41 6.72
CA ILE A 593 37.78 23.16 7.95
C ILE A 593 39.29 23.40 8.12
N VAL A 594 40.11 22.38 7.89
CA VAL A 594 41.57 22.45 8.10
C VAL A 594 42.26 23.24 6.98
N GLU A 595 41.84 23.05 5.74
CA GLU A 595 42.45 23.72 4.58
C GLU A 595 41.98 25.17 4.43
N GLY A 596 40.79 25.49 4.93
CA GLY A 596 40.17 26.81 4.81
C GLY A 596 39.35 26.98 3.53
N GLY A 597 39.22 25.94 2.71
CA GLY A 597 38.54 25.97 1.42
C GLY A 597 38.96 24.83 0.50
N THR A 598 38.71 24.97 -0.80
CA THR A 598 39.08 23.95 -1.80
C THR A 598 40.56 24.02 -2.15
N THR A 599 41.26 22.88 -2.09
CA THR A 599 42.66 22.74 -2.52
C THR A 599 42.83 21.44 -3.33
N ARG A 600 43.95 21.29 -4.04
CA ARG A 600 44.24 20.10 -4.86
C ARG A 600 45.12 19.08 -4.16
N THR A 601 45.93 19.50 -3.19
CA THR A 601 46.93 18.64 -2.55
C THR A 601 46.53 18.20 -1.14
N TYR A 602 45.68 18.98 -0.46
CA TYR A 602 45.21 18.72 0.91
C TYR A 602 46.37 18.53 1.90
N THR A 603 47.43 19.32 1.71
CA THR A 603 48.71 19.14 2.40
C THR A 603 48.59 19.37 3.91
N ASN A 604 47.76 20.31 4.35
CA ASN A 604 47.66 20.65 5.77
C ASN A 604 46.98 19.51 6.54
N ILE A 605 45.83 19.02 6.07
CA ILE A 605 45.11 17.94 6.77
C ILE A 605 45.89 16.62 6.71
N LYS A 606 46.50 16.30 5.57
CA LYS A 606 47.34 15.09 5.44
C LYS A 606 48.57 15.15 6.34
N SER A 607 49.18 16.34 6.49
CA SER A 607 50.27 16.55 7.45
C SER A 607 49.80 16.35 8.88
N MET A 608 48.61 16.86 9.24
CA MET A 608 48.03 16.72 10.58
C MET A 608 47.82 15.27 11.01
N CYS A 609 47.62 14.33 10.08
CA CYS A 609 47.59 12.90 10.39
C CYS A 609 48.86 12.40 11.11
N HIS A 610 49.99 13.10 10.93
CA HIS A 610 51.28 12.77 11.54
C HIS A 610 51.72 13.81 12.58
N THR A 611 51.46 15.09 12.31
CA THR A 611 51.97 16.21 13.13
C THR A 611 51.05 16.57 14.28
N ALA A 612 49.74 16.36 14.15
CA ALA A 612 48.74 16.68 15.17
C ALA A 612 47.58 15.65 15.20
N PRO A 613 47.86 14.34 15.32
CA PRO A 613 46.85 13.30 15.19
C PRO A 613 45.74 13.39 16.24
N GLN A 614 46.04 13.87 17.45
CA GLN A 614 45.03 14.01 18.51
C GLN A 614 44.03 15.13 18.21
N VAL A 615 44.51 16.26 17.67
CA VAL A 615 43.63 17.36 17.24
C VAL A 615 42.70 16.90 16.12
N LEU A 616 43.24 16.19 15.13
CA LEU A 616 42.45 15.67 14.02
C LEU A 616 41.42 14.62 14.47
N ARG A 617 41.79 13.71 15.39
CA ARG A 617 40.84 12.74 15.97
C ARG A 617 39.69 13.42 16.71
N ALA A 618 40.00 14.46 17.50
CA ALA A 618 39.00 15.22 18.23
C ALA A 618 38.04 15.95 17.27
N LEU A 619 38.56 16.57 16.21
CA LEU A 619 37.74 17.19 15.16
C LEU A 619 36.83 16.16 14.47
N LEU A 620 37.38 15.03 14.02
CA LEU A 620 36.60 14.01 13.33
C LEU A 620 35.53 13.39 14.23
N SER A 621 35.83 13.12 15.50
CA SER A 621 34.86 12.61 16.46
C SER A 621 33.71 13.60 16.70
N HIS A 622 34.03 14.89 16.82
CA HIS A 622 33.01 15.94 16.93
C HIS A 622 32.10 15.97 15.69
N LEU A 623 32.69 15.97 14.48
CA LEU A 623 31.96 15.98 13.22
C LEU A 623 31.09 14.73 13.06
N THR A 624 31.58 13.55 13.42
CA THR A 624 30.80 12.30 13.41
C THR A 624 29.53 12.41 14.22
N LYS A 625 29.61 12.95 15.44
CA LYS A 625 28.44 13.15 16.28
C LYS A 625 27.46 14.15 15.66
N ALA A 626 27.96 15.32 15.26
CA ALA A 626 27.14 16.37 14.65
C ALA A 626 26.43 15.89 13.37
N ILE A 627 27.16 15.19 12.49
CA ILE A 627 26.62 14.65 11.23
C ILE A 627 25.61 13.53 11.51
N SER A 628 25.86 12.66 12.51
CA SER A 628 24.90 11.61 12.88
C SER A 628 23.56 12.20 13.34
N ASP A 629 23.60 13.21 14.23
CA ASP A 629 22.40 13.88 14.71
C ASP A 629 21.69 14.63 13.55
N TYR A 630 22.44 15.20 12.62
CA TYR A 630 21.87 15.86 11.44
C TYR A 630 21.22 14.89 10.45
N ILE A 631 21.81 13.70 10.24
CA ILE A 631 21.20 12.65 9.41
C ILE A 631 19.84 12.24 10.00
N VAL A 632 19.80 11.97 11.31
CA VAL A 632 18.56 11.60 12.02
C VAL A 632 17.51 12.69 11.85
N PHE A 633 17.90 13.96 12.03
CA PHE A 633 17.01 15.10 11.81
C PHE A 633 16.43 15.15 10.38
N GLN A 634 17.25 14.91 9.35
CA GLN A 634 16.76 14.87 7.95
C GLN A 634 15.76 13.72 7.72
N VAL A 635 16.03 12.54 8.28
CA VAL A 635 15.13 11.38 8.18
C VAL A 635 13.80 11.67 8.87
N GLU A 636 13.82 12.17 10.10
CA GLU A 636 12.62 12.56 10.85
C GLU A 636 11.83 13.67 10.14
N SER A 637 12.50 14.47 9.31
CA SER A 637 11.89 15.54 8.52
C SER A 637 11.35 15.09 7.15
N GLY A 638 11.57 13.84 6.74
CA GLY A 638 10.95 13.27 5.53
C GLY A 638 11.91 12.75 4.45
N ALA A 639 13.22 12.75 4.68
CA ALA A 639 14.16 12.08 3.78
C ALA A 639 13.92 10.55 3.78
N HIS A 640 13.76 9.95 2.60
CA HIS A 640 13.61 8.50 2.47
C HIS A 640 14.94 7.76 2.51
N CYS A 641 16.01 8.41 2.04
CA CYS A 641 17.33 7.85 1.83
C CYS A 641 18.35 8.97 2.04
N ILE A 642 19.54 8.63 2.55
CA ILE A 642 20.59 9.60 2.84
C ILE A 642 21.86 9.22 2.08
N GLN A 643 22.40 10.18 1.33
CA GLN A 643 23.71 10.02 0.70
C GLN A 643 24.81 10.71 1.52
N ILE A 644 25.82 9.93 1.90
CA ILE A 644 27.05 10.38 2.55
C ILE A 644 28.10 10.61 1.45
N PHE A 645 28.47 11.87 1.25
CA PHE A 645 29.51 12.26 0.31
C PHE A 645 30.87 12.32 1.02
N ASP A 646 31.73 11.33 0.78
CA ASP A 646 33.15 11.39 1.14
C ASP A 646 34.00 11.74 -0.09
N SER A 647 33.70 12.90 -0.70
CA SER A 647 34.28 13.39 -1.96
C SER A 647 35.81 13.43 -1.94
N TRP A 648 36.42 13.65 -0.78
CA TRP A 648 37.88 13.70 -0.60
C TRP A 648 38.47 12.39 -0.06
N GLY A 649 37.65 11.36 0.17
CA GLY A 649 38.10 10.04 0.63
C GLY A 649 39.02 9.35 -0.38
N GLY A 650 38.75 9.47 -1.68
CA GLY A 650 39.57 8.90 -2.75
C GLY A 650 40.94 9.58 -2.92
N GLN A 651 41.19 10.67 -2.20
CA GLN A 651 42.50 11.34 -2.16
C GLN A 651 43.43 10.77 -1.08
N LEU A 652 42.96 9.79 -0.30
CA LEU A 652 43.74 9.09 0.72
C LEU A 652 44.28 7.75 0.19
N PRO A 653 45.53 7.39 0.55
CA PRO A 653 45.97 6.00 0.49
C PRO A 653 45.00 5.10 1.28
N PRO A 654 44.79 3.83 0.86
CA PRO A 654 43.81 2.94 1.52
C PRO A 654 44.01 2.78 3.03
N ASP A 655 45.25 2.68 3.50
CA ASP A 655 45.59 2.56 4.92
C ASP A 655 45.32 3.85 5.72
N MET A 656 45.36 5.00 5.06
CA MET A 656 44.97 6.27 5.68
C MET A 656 43.45 6.41 5.71
N TRP A 657 42.75 5.98 4.66
CA TRP A 657 41.28 5.97 4.65
C TRP A 657 40.71 5.08 5.74
N ASP A 658 41.28 3.88 5.93
CA ASP A 658 40.93 2.94 7.00
C ASP A 658 41.14 3.54 8.41
N ARG A 659 42.04 4.51 8.57
CA ARG A 659 42.36 5.15 9.86
C ARG A 659 41.60 6.45 10.12
N TRP A 660 41.36 7.23 9.07
CA TRP A 660 40.94 8.64 9.19
C TRP A 660 39.56 8.95 8.61
N SER A 661 38.95 8.03 7.83
CA SER A 661 37.60 8.20 7.32
C SER A 661 36.68 7.04 7.72
N LYS A 662 37.07 5.80 7.41
CA LYS A 662 36.25 4.59 7.61
C LYS A 662 35.61 4.48 9.00
N PRO A 663 36.36 4.60 10.12
CA PRO A 663 35.79 4.35 11.45
C PRO A 663 34.67 5.34 11.80
N TYR A 664 34.77 6.56 11.30
CA TYR A 664 33.81 7.63 11.54
C TYR A 664 32.53 7.43 10.71
N ILE A 665 32.65 6.86 9.50
CA ILE A 665 31.50 6.44 8.69
C ILE A 665 30.80 5.24 9.35
N GLU A 666 31.54 4.26 9.86
CA GLU A 666 30.99 3.11 10.60
C GLU A 666 30.20 3.56 11.85
N GLU A 667 30.71 4.55 12.58
CA GLU A 667 30.01 5.13 13.74
C GLU A 667 28.71 5.86 13.34
N ILE A 668 28.73 6.62 12.23
CA ILE A 668 27.51 7.22 11.65
C ILE A 668 26.49 6.14 11.31
N VAL A 669 26.90 5.11 10.56
CA VAL A 669 26.01 4.01 10.15
C VAL A 669 25.40 3.33 11.37
N SER A 670 26.21 3.00 12.37
CA SER A 670 25.75 2.37 13.62
C SER A 670 24.72 3.24 14.35
N THR A 671 25.00 4.55 14.48
CA THR A 671 24.09 5.49 15.15
C THR A 671 22.75 5.60 14.42
N VAL A 672 22.79 5.73 13.08
CA VAL A 672 21.58 5.84 12.27
C VAL A 672 20.80 4.55 12.28
N ARG A 673 21.44 3.37 12.19
CA ARG A 673 20.74 2.08 12.28
C ARG A 673 19.98 1.90 13.61
N ASN A 674 20.54 2.39 14.71
CA ASN A 674 19.90 2.31 16.02
C ASN A 674 18.67 3.22 16.14
N LYS A 675 18.68 4.40 15.50
CA LYS A 675 17.59 5.40 15.59
C LYS A 675 16.57 5.28 14.45
N CYS A 676 17.02 4.93 13.24
CA CYS A 676 16.26 4.90 11.99
C CYS A 676 16.63 3.64 11.16
N PRO A 677 16.30 2.42 11.64
CA PRO A 677 16.81 1.15 11.07
C PRO A 677 16.46 0.92 9.59
N GLU A 678 15.32 1.46 9.15
CA GLU A 678 14.77 1.25 7.81
C GLU A 678 15.32 2.21 6.74
N THR A 679 16.08 3.23 7.13
CA THR A 679 16.58 4.26 6.20
C THR A 679 17.82 3.76 5.47
N PRO A 680 17.79 3.66 4.13
CA PRO A 680 18.99 3.31 3.37
C PRO A 680 20.04 4.41 3.40
N LEU A 681 21.29 4.01 3.58
CA LEU A 681 22.47 4.87 3.52
C LEU A 681 23.29 4.57 2.27
N VAL A 682 23.60 5.62 1.50
CA VAL A 682 24.47 5.55 0.32
C VAL A 682 25.83 6.15 0.67
N LEU A 683 26.92 5.43 0.43
CA LEU A 683 28.27 6.01 0.48
C LEU A 683 28.77 6.28 -0.94
N TYR A 684 29.08 7.54 -1.22
CA TYR A 684 29.73 7.94 -2.46
C TYR A 684 31.12 8.52 -2.17
N ILE A 685 32.13 7.95 -2.84
CA ILE A 685 33.50 8.44 -2.86
C ILE A 685 33.87 8.68 -4.33
N ASN A 686 34.44 9.84 -4.65
CA ASN A 686 35.01 10.07 -5.98
C ASN A 686 36.44 9.50 -6.05
N GLY A 687 36.78 8.77 -7.11
CA GLY A 687 38.07 8.06 -7.23
C GLY A 687 38.12 6.80 -6.38
N ASN A 688 37.04 6.04 -6.32
CA ASN A 688 36.84 4.96 -5.35
C ASN A 688 37.34 3.58 -5.79
N GLY A 689 37.90 3.46 -6.99
CA GLY A 689 38.37 2.18 -7.54
C GLY A 689 39.34 1.42 -6.60
N GLY A 690 40.15 2.13 -5.81
CA GLY A 690 41.06 1.52 -4.82
C GLY A 690 40.43 1.16 -3.46
N LEU A 691 39.16 1.51 -3.24
CA LEU A 691 38.51 1.48 -1.92
C LEU A 691 37.25 0.60 -1.86
N LEU A 692 36.74 0.06 -2.97
CA LEU A 692 35.43 -0.62 -3.04
C LEU A 692 35.20 -1.67 -1.92
N GLU A 693 36.13 -2.60 -1.73
CA GLU A 693 36.01 -3.65 -0.71
C GLU A 693 36.00 -3.08 0.71
N ARG A 694 36.68 -1.95 0.93
CA ARG A 694 36.72 -1.25 2.21
C ARG A 694 35.43 -0.48 2.47
N MET A 695 34.89 0.16 1.43
CA MET A 695 33.59 0.83 1.47
C MET A 695 32.48 -0.15 1.85
N LYS A 696 32.49 -1.37 1.30
CA LYS A 696 31.55 -2.43 1.70
C LYS A 696 31.58 -2.73 3.20
N GLY A 697 32.76 -2.62 3.80
CA GLY A 697 32.95 -2.87 5.22
C GLY A 697 32.33 -1.84 6.16
N THR A 698 31.82 -0.69 5.67
CA THR A 698 31.26 0.36 6.54
C THR A 698 29.84 0.07 7.02
N GLY A 699 29.14 -0.89 6.40
CA GLY A 699 27.75 -1.25 6.74
C GLY A 699 26.67 -0.43 6.05
N VAL A 700 27.02 0.41 5.07
CA VAL A 700 26.04 1.11 4.21
C VAL A 700 25.28 0.17 3.29
N ASP A 701 24.09 0.57 2.87
CA ASP A 701 23.20 -0.21 1.99
C ASP A 701 23.61 -0.14 0.52
N VAL A 702 24.14 1.02 0.11
CA VAL A 702 24.45 1.32 -1.29
C VAL A 702 25.86 1.91 -1.40
N ILE A 703 26.62 1.44 -2.38
CA ILE A 703 27.89 2.06 -2.79
C ILE A 703 27.68 2.80 -4.10
N GLY A 704 27.96 4.10 -4.11
CA GLY A 704 28.03 4.90 -5.33
C GLY A 704 29.37 4.72 -6.02
N LEU A 705 29.38 4.22 -7.25
CA LEU A 705 30.58 4.05 -8.06
C LEU A 705 30.79 5.27 -8.96
N ASP A 706 32.04 5.72 -9.06
CA ASP A 706 32.41 6.65 -10.12
C ASP A 706 32.59 5.91 -11.45
N TRP A 707 32.74 6.66 -12.53
CA TRP A 707 32.77 6.12 -13.89
C TRP A 707 34.09 5.44 -14.27
N THR A 708 35.14 5.55 -13.44
CA THR A 708 36.45 4.95 -13.72
C THR A 708 36.47 3.45 -13.41
N VAL A 709 35.47 2.96 -12.69
CA VAL A 709 35.27 1.54 -12.39
C VAL A 709 34.26 0.98 -13.38
N ASP A 710 34.57 -0.09 -14.11
CA ASP A 710 33.53 -0.78 -14.87
C ASP A 710 32.48 -1.36 -13.91
N LEU A 711 31.19 -1.17 -14.20
CA LEU A 711 30.15 -1.55 -13.27
C LEU A 711 30.10 -3.07 -13.01
N ALA A 712 30.45 -3.91 -13.98
CA ALA A 712 30.50 -5.35 -13.78
C ALA A 712 31.65 -5.73 -12.84
N ASP A 713 32.81 -5.09 -12.99
CA ASP A 713 33.94 -5.26 -12.05
C ASP A 713 33.59 -4.78 -10.65
N GLY A 714 32.94 -3.61 -10.56
CA GLY A 714 32.43 -3.08 -9.30
C GLY A 714 31.49 -4.06 -8.60
N ARG A 715 30.52 -4.60 -9.34
CA ARG A 715 29.61 -5.64 -8.84
C ARG A 715 30.33 -6.89 -8.39
N LYS A 716 31.28 -7.39 -9.17
CA LYS A 716 32.06 -8.59 -8.82
C LYS A 716 32.83 -8.39 -7.52
N ARG A 717 33.48 -7.24 -7.35
CA ARG A 717 34.28 -6.90 -6.17
C ARG A 717 33.44 -6.70 -4.91
N LEU A 718 32.26 -6.09 -5.07
CA LEU A 718 31.33 -5.83 -3.96
C LEU A 718 30.46 -7.05 -3.61
N GLY A 719 30.22 -7.95 -4.56
CA GLY A 719 29.31 -9.10 -4.40
C GLY A 719 27.83 -8.70 -4.45
N SER A 720 26.94 -9.70 -4.37
CA SER A 720 25.48 -9.53 -4.53
C SER A 720 24.75 -9.01 -3.29
N GLY A 721 25.42 -8.94 -2.13
CA GLY A 721 24.81 -8.55 -0.86
C GLY A 721 24.71 -7.05 -0.61
N ILE A 722 25.20 -6.20 -1.51
CA ILE A 722 25.14 -4.74 -1.40
C ILE A 722 24.63 -4.12 -2.70
N SER A 723 23.80 -3.08 -2.56
CA SER A 723 23.30 -2.34 -3.71
C SER A 723 24.36 -1.40 -4.26
N VAL A 724 24.26 -1.04 -5.54
CA VAL A 724 25.16 -0.08 -6.18
C VAL A 724 24.40 1.06 -6.83
N GLN A 725 25.03 2.22 -6.87
CA GLN A 725 24.53 3.40 -7.57
C GLN A 725 25.53 3.86 -8.62
N GLY A 726 25.03 4.30 -9.78
CA GLY A 726 25.85 4.80 -10.88
C GLY A 726 25.77 3.95 -12.14
N ASN A 727 26.74 4.04 -13.05
CA ASN A 727 27.89 4.94 -12.97
C ASN A 727 28.29 5.55 -14.32
N VAL A 728 27.30 5.90 -15.15
CA VAL A 728 27.52 6.55 -16.46
C VAL A 728 28.45 7.76 -16.31
N ASP A 729 29.50 7.86 -17.12
CA ASP A 729 30.36 9.05 -17.14
C ASP A 729 29.53 10.28 -17.54
N PRO A 730 29.51 11.37 -16.73
CA PRO A 730 28.78 12.60 -17.07
C PRO A 730 29.07 13.15 -18.46
N ALA A 731 30.26 12.89 -19.02
CA ALA A 731 30.63 13.32 -20.36
C ALA A 731 29.77 12.68 -21.46
N TYR A 732 29.14 11.51 -21.23
CA TYR A 732 28.23 10.89 -22.20
C TYR A 732 27.00 11.73 -22.48
N LEU A 733 26.61 12.65 -21.59
CA LEU A 733 25.49 13.56 -21.84
C LEU A 733 25.77 14.59 -22.95
N PHE A 734 27.01 14.66 -23.45
CA PHE A 734 27.37 15.45 -24.65
C PHE A 734 27.45 14.61 -25.93
N SER A 735 27.22 13.30 -25.84
CA SER A 735 27.25 12.40 -26.99
C SER A 735 25.92 12.44 -27.77
N PRO A 736 25.89 11.97 -29.03
CA PRO A 736 24.64 11.74 -29.74
C PRO A 736 23.73 10.79 -28.93
N LEU A 737 22.42 11.06 -28.93
CA LEU A 737 21.43 10.31 -28.13
C LEU A 737 21.52 8.77 -28.26
N PRO A 738 21.79 8.17 -29.44
CA PRO A 738 21.99 6.72 -29.54
C PRO A 738 23.18 6.19 -28.71
N ALA A 739 24.30 6.92 -28.68
CA ALA A 739 25.47 6.53 -27.88
C ALA A 739 25.18 6.62 -26.38
N LEU A 740 24.39 7.62 -25.96
CA LEU A 740 23.92 7.73 -24.59
C LEU A 740 22.98 6.56 -24.22
N THR A 741 22.06 6.17 -25.11
CA THR A 741 21.21 4.98 -24.91
C THR A 741 22.05 3.72 -24.73
N ASP A 742 23.03 3.49 -25.61
CA ASP A 742 23.88 2.31 -25.57
C ASP A 742 24.65 2.22 -24.25
N GLU A 743 25.16 3.34 -23.76
CA GLU A 743 25.88 3.41 -22.48
C GLU A 743 24.96 3.15 -21.28
N ILE A 744 23.77 3.76 -21.25
CA ILE A 744 22.78 3.51 -20.19
C ILE A 744 22.41 2.02 -20.15
N GLN A 745 22.13 1.43 -21.31
CA GLN A 745 21.79 0.01 -21.38
C GLN A 745 22.96 -0.88 -20.98
N ARG A 746 24.20 -0.53 -21.36
CA ARG A 746 25.41 -1.26 -20.96
C ARG A 746 25.57 -1.24 -19.44
N VAL A 747 25.50 -0.06 -18.83
CA VAL A 747 25.56 0.12 -17.37
C VAL A 747 24.48 -0.71 -16.69
N VAL A 748 23.21 -0.60 -17.09
CA VAL A 748 22.13 -1.39 -16.48
C VAL A 748 22.34 -2.90 -16.63
N ARG A 749 22.80 -3.38 -17.80
CA ARG A 749 23.13 -4.79 -18.00
C ARG A 749 24.26 -5.25 -17.08
N CYS A 750 25.33 -4.47 -16.96
CA CYS A 750 26.47 -4.77 -16.08
C CYS A 750 26.08 -4.75 -14.59
N ALA A 751 25.11 -3.93 -14.21
CA ALA A 751 24.62 -3.85 -12.83
C ALA A 751 23.83 -5.08 -12.40
N GLY A 752 23.12 -5.71 -13.34
CA GLY A 752 22.15 -6.78 -13.07
C GLY A 752 20.80 -6.27 -12.54
N PRO A 753 19.80 -7.18 -12.40
CA PRO A 753 18.40 -6.82 -12.18
C PRO A 753 18.02 -6.46 -10.73
N ARG A 754 18.98 -6.51 -9.80
CA ARG A 754 18.72 -6.36 -8.37
C ARG A 754 19.69 -5.38 -7.73
N GLY A 755 19.19 -4.51 -6.86
CA GLY A 755 20.01 -3.61 -6.06
C GLY A 755 20.82 -2.60 -6.88
N HIS A 756 20.27 -2.08 -7.98
CA HIS A 756 20.92 -1.05 -8.81
C HIS A 756 20.09 0.22 -8.83
N ILE A 757 20.73 1.35 -8.56
CA ILE A 757 20.18 2.69 -8.78
C ILE A 757 20.98 3.33 -9.91
N LEU A 758 20.35 3.52 -11.08
CA LEU A 758 20.99 4.16 -12.21
C LEU A 758 21.27 5.63 -11.87
N ASN A 759 22.52 6.04 -12.05
CA ASN A 759 22.96 7.41 -11.85
C ASN A 759 24.18 7.65 -12.74
N LEU A 760 24.63 8.89 -12.80
CA LEU A 760 25.95 9.23 -13.28
C LEU A 760 27.02 8.82 -12.24
N GLY A 761 28.26 8.67 -12.69
CA GLY A 761 29.42 8.45 -11.83
C GLY A 761 29.91 9.73 -11.13
N HIS A 762 29.37 10.90 -11.49
CA HIS A 762 29.58 12.19 -10.80
C HIS A 762 28.42 13.14 -11.14
N GLY A 763 28.38 14.32 -10.54
CA GLY A 763 27.33 15.30 -10.85
C GLY A 763 27.33 15.84 -12.29
N VAL A 764 26.14 16.18 -12.79
CA VAL A 764 25.90 16.80 -14.11
C VAL A 764 26.84 17.99 -14.35
N LEU A 765 27.46 18.02 -15.54
CA LEU A 765 28.42 19.05 -15.93
C LEU A 765 27.73 20.33 -16.40
N VAL A 766 28.40 21.46 -16.21
CA VAL A 766 27.95 22.73 -16.77
C VAL A 766 27.98 22.64 -18.30
N GLY A 767 26.95 23.15 -18.97
CA GLY A 767 26.82 23.11 -20.43
C GLY A 767 26.17 21.83 -20.97
N THR A 768 25.85 20.86 -20.12
CA THR A 768 25.10 19.65 -20.53
C THR A 768 23.77 20.05 -21.17
N PRO A 769 23.43 19.54 -22.37
CA PRO A 769 22.13 19.78 -22.98
C PRO A 769 20.98 19.19 -22.15
N GLU A 770 19.93 19.97 -21.88
CA GLU A 770 18.74 19.49 -21.16
C GLU A 770 18.04 18.33 -21.90
N GLU A 771 18.12 18.32 -23.24
CA GLU A 771 17.63 17.22 -24.09
C GLU A 771 18.30 15.88 -23.76
N ALA A 772 19.61 15.87 -23.51
CA ALA A 772 20.33 14.66 -23.16
C ALA A 772 19.92 14.14 -21.77
N VAL A 773 19.62 15.04 -20.83
CA VAL A 773 19.10 14.68 -19.50
C VAL A 773 17.70 14.10 -19.61
N ALA A 774 16.80 14.72 -20.40
CA ALA A 774 15.48 14.18 -20.68
C ALA A 774 15.56 12.77 -21.28
N HIS A 775 16.39 12.60 -22.31
CA HIS A 775 16.62 11.31 -22.98
C HIS A 775 17.14 10.24 -22.02
N PHE A 776 18.06 10.58 -21.11
CA PHE A 776 18.54 9.65 -20.08
C PHE A 776 17.40 9.08 -19.23
N PHE A 777 16.50 9.96 -18.74
CA PHE A 777 15.37 9.54 -17.91
C PHE A 777 14.30 8.77 -18.70
N GLU A 778 14.07 9.13 -19.96
CA GLU A 778 13.18 8.38 -20.86
C GLU A 778 13.70 6.95 -21.10
N VAL A 779 14.98 6.81 -21.44
CA VAL A 779 15.62 5.49 -21.60
C VAL A 779 15.49 4.70 -20.31
N ALA A 780 15.86 5.28 -19.16
CA ALA A 780 15.78 4.60 -17.87
C ALA A 780 14.37 4.08 -17.54
N ARG A 781 13.32 4.87 -17.81
CA ARG A 781 11.92 4.45 -17.61
C ARG A 781 11.47 3.36 -18.58
N SER A 782 12.01 3.33 -19.79
CA SER A 782 11.66 2.33 -20.81
C SER A 782 12.21 0.93 -20.53
N LEU A 783 13.28 0.85 -19.73
CA LEU A 783 13.90 -0.43 -19.37
C LEU A 783 12.97 -1.23 -18.46
N LYS A 784 12.94 -2.54 -18.65
CA LYS A 784 12.26 -3.50 -17.77
C LYS A 784 13.19 -4.67 -17.48
N PHE A 785 13.23 -5.09 -16.22
CA PHE A 785 13.83 -6.36 -15.86
C PHE A 785 12.83 -7.46 -16.20
N THR A 786 13.25 -8.42 -17.02
CA THR A 786 12.46 -9.63 -17.26
C THR A 786 12.47 -10.45 -15.97
N THR A 787 11.28 -10.69 -15.40
CA THR A 787 11.12 -11.68 -14.33
C THR A 787 11.54 -13.04 -14.88
N PRO A 788 12.36 -13.84 -14.16
CA PRO A 788 12.63 -15.20 -14.57
C PRO A 788 11.35 -16.03 -14.45
N GLN A 789 10.55 -16.06 -15.51
CA GLN A 789 9.63 -17.16 -15.74
C GLN A 789 10.50 -18.39 -16.03
N GLY A 790 10.25 -19.45 -15.26
CA GLY A 790 11.03 -20.68 -15.14
C GLY A 790 11.82 -21.11 -16.38
N HIS A 791 13.14 -21.03 -16.28
CA HIS A 791 14.05 -22.05 -16.75
C HIS A 791 15.26 -22.06 -15.80
N VAL A 792 15.55 -23.23 -15.23
CA VAL A 792 16.84 -23.49 -14.57
C VAL A 792 17.90 -23.38 -15.65
N VAL A 793 18.63 -22.26 -15.66
CA VAL A 793 19.88 -22.16 -16.41
C VAL A 793 20.97 -22.58 -15.44
N GLU A 794 21.59 -23.73 -15.72
CA GLU A 794 22.79 -24.18 -15.04
C GLU A 794 23.84 -23.06 -15.09
N GLU A 795 24.42 -22.73 -13.94
CA GLU A 795 25.59 -21.85 -13.87
C GLU A 795 26.69 -22.39 -14.80
N PRO A 796 27.23 -21.58 -15.74
CA PRO A 796 28.41 -22.00 -16.46
C PRO A 796 29.58 -21.95 -15.47
N LYS A 797 30.10 -23.13 -15.14
CA LYS A 797 31.43 -23.25 -14.54
C LYS A 797 32.45 -22.58 -15.46
N LEU A 798 33.05 -21.48 -15.00
CA LEU A 798 34.48 -21.19 -15.06
C LEU A 798 34.82 -19.91 -14.28
#